data_AF-A0A2B7ZG36-F1
#
_entry.id   AF-A0A2B7ZG36-F1
#
_cell.length_a   1.000
_cell.length_b   1.000
_cell.length_c   1.000
_cell.angle_alpha   90.00
_cell.angle_beta   90.00
_cell.angle_gamma   90.00
#
_symmetry.space_group_name_H-M   'P 1'
#
loop_
_entity.id
_entity.type
_entity.pdbx_description
1 polymer ?
#
loop_
_entity_poly.entity_id
_entity_poly.type
_entity_poly.pdbx_seq_one_letter_code
_entity_poly.pdbx_strand_id
1 'polypeptide(L)'
;MEIFCRNVPDQVQNNHLMQQFRPVLEPFGIHCFHCRKLPNRNATLTVSDQSKALNLLAVYGQVVGSGRQRRPARQPLKLFGQTIFLEKGRNPPDEFQLRTIRNEEEIRLSRGAKYGNVQNHRKVAPVKRIKSFSITKMSCGMWEYHEGNPVFIECYRCGENGKIAFGKTAIRVALETAQDVIYHLEFTYSNIVGSIYTGTDQSPSITITADAAPKLYKTDPEDVLAATFAAVRMHQRWPRGPPPKTRVGHFGDEHEALAGTCFIYRFLLASSNDLNAVRDLANERHIPEIARWADHRAKYDVPYSTLMKRFMNFLTQEHLPYRVQFQLQKLVWNGDITPAKATSFASRVVAALVVEDLDIVVQALMRLSQNVQWPSPDVEASEVDVPALVDTFTKALESVVREHAMSRTNRQIHPNHISIHRAQITPCGTYLYGPRMETKNRVLRSYASHVDHFLRVEFVDESGDPVRYDSRASVNLIFEERFKGVLKNGINIAGRKFEFLGFSHSSLRSQTCWFVAPFYIDGFLYNATTIIQQLGNFGHIYSPAKQAARIGQTFSDTLTSIPVTPDLVSIEEDVKRNGRVFSDGVGTISASMMHMIWKDYSLRTMVKPTVFQIRFAGAKGMISLDSRKNGKSLMLRPSMIKFEVRNSADAFNIELCGSGIRSLPFFLNAQLIKIFEDLGVDGGMFLKLQADEIARLRATATSTAQAARFLEDTNIAKSVGFPWLISILQGFGLRHSDDEFLRRVMELAVLIKLRDLKYRARIRVPKAVTLFGIMDETGILKEGEIFCTSLSDKGFREVLVNPRVVVTRSPAMHPGDVQMARAVDVPADSSLRRLHNCVVFSQHGDRDLPSMLSGGDLDGDLYNIIFDDTLIPKRIAAPAEYPRVEEKVLDRPVERDDIIDFFVTFMQQDQLGRIATIHQTIADQRPLGTFDQECLLLAELHSTAVDFSKSGVPVDLARIPKFLRYRPDFQAPGPRVRIAENLSLLEADDDRMQDDDDDEDERPATRFYKSENILGKLYRSIDEVEFLQHRQNVMERSSAMAAPSVLSGVWAYVQNETDGFLWNHHVGLALDIRQIYEDNLWEIMSRYSSTPWKSSITEYEVFVGTILGHGQKLNQRQKDASKQMREEYEELVQFVTAMIQDRESGGGESLERSIACLYIAVEDEKKENTYSSRSTTPPKRDVSVGRYYHALKQQHQDQSGHGYGPDRHGKKPKLLSFPWIAAIVCLKEVDKLQRSMPF
;
A
#
# COMPACT_ATOMS: atom_id res chain seq x y z
N MET A 1 -30.64 -29.25 -3.98
CA MET A 1 -31.19 -30.30 -3.09
C MET A 1 -30.13 -30.72 -2.08
N GLU A 2 -30.50 -30.89 -0.81
CA GLU A 2 -29.65 -31.54 0.20
C GLU A 2 -29.93 -33.05 0.20
N ILE A 3 -28.87 -33.85 0.27
CA ILE A 3 -28.90 -35.31 0.37
C ILE A 3 -28.23 -35.68 1.69
N PHE A 4 -28.91 -36.49 2.50
CA PHE A 4 -28.41 -36.94 3.78
C PHE A 4 -27.69 -38.29 3.62
N CYS A 5 -26.44 -38.35 4.06
CA CYS A 5 -25.59 -39.53 3.99
C CYS A 5 -25.45 -40.14 5.40
N ARG A 6 -25.73 -41.43 5.58
CA ARG A 6 -25.50 -42.16 6.84
C ARG A 6 -24.37 -43.18 6.71
N ASN A 7 -23.83 -43.56 7.86
CA ASN A 7 -22.74 -44.54 7.99
C ASN A 7 -21.41 -44.05 7.39
N VAL A 8 -21.13 -42.75 7.58
CA VAL A 8 -19.86 -42.12 7.21
C VAL A 8 -18.84 -42.36 8.34
N PRO A 9 -17.61 -42.83 8.08
CA PRO A 9 -16.65 -43.10 9.16
C PRO A 9 -16.29 -41.84 9.95
N ASP A 10 -16.18 -41.96 11.27
CA ASP A 10 -15.92 -40.84 12.18
C ASP A 10 -14.50 -40.25 12.02
N GLN A 11 -13.57 -40.96 11.38
CA GLN A 11 -12.20 -40.48 11.11
C GLN A 11 -12.09 -39.65 9.81
N VAL A 12 -13.11 -39.67 8.95
CA VAL A 12 -13.05 -39.02 7.63
C VAL A 12 -13.36 -37.53 7.74
N GLN A 13 -12.60 -36.67 7.07
CA GLN A 13 -12.84 -35.22 6.99
C GLN A 13 -13.65 -34.82 5.75
N ASN A 14 -14.08 -33.55 5.67
CA ASN A 14 -14.88 -33.05 4.54
C ASN A 14 -14.15 -33.19 3.19
N ASN A 15 -12.83 -32.99 3.15
CA ASN A 15 -12.04 -33.09 1.92
C ASN A 15 -11.97 -34.53 1.41
N HIS A 16 -11.69 -35.49 2.30
CA HIS A 16 -11.72 -36.92 1.99
C HIS A 16 -13.10 -37.35 1.44
N LEU A 17 -14.19 -36.88 2.05
CA LEU A 17 -15.55 -37.11 1.55
C LEU A 17 -15.72 -36.55 0.13
N MET A 18 -15.33 -35.29 -0.09
CA MET A 18 -15.43 -34.68 -1.41
C MET A 18 -14.65 -35.45 -2.48
N GLN A 19 -13.42 -35.86 -2.21
CA GLN A 19 -12.61 -36.64 -3.16
C GLN A 19 -13.26 -37.98 -3.53
N GLN A 20 -13.82 -38.70 -2.54
CA GLN A 20 -14.48 -39.99 -2.75
C GLN A 20 -15.85 -39.88 -3.42
N PHE A 21 -16.59 -38.80 -3.19
CA PHE A 21 -17.86 -38.55 -3.86
C PHE A 21 -17.69 -38.09 -5.32
N ARG A 22 -16.60 -37.41 -5.68
CA ARG A 22 -16.36 -36.92 -7.06
C ARG A 22 -16.57 -37.99 -8.15
N PRO A 23 -15.90 -39.16 -8.14
CA PRO A 23 -16.07 -40.18 -9.18
C PRO A 23 -17.47 -40.81 -9.20
N VAL A 24 -18.19 -40.79 -8.06
CA VAL A 24 -19.57 -41.32 -7.97
C VAL A 24 -20.57 -40.35 -8.58
N LEU A 25 -20.31 -39.05 -8.45
CA LEU A 25 -21.22 -37.97 -8.87
C LEU A 25 -21.02 -37.58 -10.34
N GLU A 26 -19.83 -37.78 -10.88
CA GLU A 26 -19.48 -37.46 -12.27
C GLU A 26 -20.37 -38.11 -13.34
N PRO A 27 -20.76 -39.40 -13.26
CA PRO A 27 -21.68 -40.03 -14.22
C PRO A 27 -23.09 -39.39 -14.26
N PHE A 28 -23.48 -38.67 -13.20
CA PHE A 28 -24.76 -37.96 -13.13
C PHE A 28 -24.64 -36.50 -13.61
N GLY A 29 -23.49 -36.12 -14.16
CA GLY A 29 -23.20 -34.75 -14.58
C GLY A 29 -23.05 -33.76 -13.41
N ILE A 30 -22.77 -34.25 -12.20
CA ILE A 30 -22.59 -33.42 -11.00
C ILE A 30 -21.09 -33.22 -10.78
N HIS A 31 -20.58 -32.05 -11.18
CA HIS A 31 -19.16 -31.73 -11.07
C HIS A 31 -18.82 -30.77 -9.93
N CYS A 32 -19.78 -29.93 -9.53
CA CYS A 32 -19.67 -28.99 -8.42
C CYS A 32 -20.71 -29.36 -7.37
N PHE A 33 -20.26 -29.56 -6.12
CA PHE A 33 -21.12 -29.92 -5.00
C PHE A 33 -20.45 -29.51 -3.68
N HIS A 34 -21.24 -29.48 -2.62
CA HIS A 34 -20.74 -29.25 -1.27
C HIS A 34 -20.99 -30.47 -0.39
N CYS A 35 -19.99 -30.91 0.36
CA CYS A 35 -20.13 -31.97 1.35
C CYS A 35 -19.77 -31.46 2.73
N ARG A 36 -20.62 -31.74 3.72
CA ARG A 36 -20.40 -31.39 5.12
C ARG A 36 -20.65 -32.60 5.99
N LYS A 37 -19.63 -33.05 6.72
CA LYS A 37 -19.76 -34.06 7.76
C LYS A 37 -20.59 -33.53 8.94
N LEU A 38 -21.43 -34.40 9.48
CA LEU A 38 -22.25 -34.18 10.65
C LEU A 38 -21.86 -35.17 11.77
N PRO A 39 -22.18 -34.88 13.04
CA PRO A 39 -21.97 -35.82 14.14
C PRO A 39 -22.70 -37.16 13.94
N ASN A 40 -22.26 -38.18 14.67
CA ASN A 40 -22.87 -39.52 14.71
C ASN A 40 -22.87 -40.23 13.34
N ARG A 41 -21.73 -40.25 12.64
CA ARG A 41 -21.55 -40.93 11.34
C ARG A 41 -22.49 -40.46 10.23
N ASN A 42 -22.81 -39.17 10.20
CA ASN A 42 -23.68 -38.57 9.19
C ASN A 42 -22.91 -37.57 8.32
N ALA A 43 -23.42 -37.27 7.13
CA ALA A 43 -22.98 -36.15 6.31
C ALA A 43 -24.15 -35.59 5.49
N THR A 44 -23.99 -34.39 4.96
CA THR A 44 -24.89 -33.76 4.01
C THR A 44 -24.15 -33.45 2.73
N LEU A 45 -24.73 -33.83 1.61
CA LEU A 45 -24.29 -33.52 0.25
C LEU A 45 -25.28 -32.56 -0.38
N THR A 46 -24.84 -31.35 -0.73
CA THR A 46 -25.66 -30.34 -1.40
C THR A 46 -25.32 -30.29 -2.89
N VAL A 47 -26.34 -30.43 -3.73
CA VAL A 47 -26.26 -30.36 -5.20
C VAL A 47 -27.14 -29.22 -5.70
N SER A 48 -26.64 -28.42 -6.64
CA SER A 48 -27.36 -27.26 -7.23
C SER A 48 -28.59 -27.67 -8.04
N ASP A 49 -28.45 -28.72 -8.85
CA ASP A 49 -29.48 -29.24 -9.76
C ASP A 49 -30.29 -30.38 -9.10
N GLN A 50 -31.60 -30.14 -8.98
CA GLN A 50 -32.52 -31.10 -8.37
C GLN A 50 -32.73 -32.35 -9.22
N SER A 51 -32.75 -32.24 -10.55
CA SER A 51 -32.94 -33.37 -11.44
C SER A 51 -31.74 -34.32 -11.37
N LYS A 52 -30.51 -33.77 -11.39
CA LYS A 52 -29.28 -34.57 -11.20
C LYS A 52 -29.26 -35.27 -9.84
N ALA A 53 -29.66 -34.56 -8.78
CA ALA A 53 -29.74 -35.13 -7.43
C ALA A 53 -30.79 -36.27 -7.31
N LEU A 54 -31.94 -36.14 -7.97
CA LEU A 54 -32.96 -37.19 -8.01
C LEU A 54 -32.47 -38.43 -8.78
N ASN A 55 -31.73 -38.24 -9.88
CA ASN A 55 -31.13 -39.36 -10.62
C ASN A 55 -30.12 -40.13 -9.76
N LEU A 56 -29.31 -39.42 -8.96
CA LEU A 56 -28.41 -40.05 -7.99
C LEU A 56 -29.18 -40.87 -6.94
N LEU A 57 -30.24 -40.29 -6.37
CA LEU A 57 -31.08 -40.97 -5.37
C LEU A 57 -31.87 -42.15 -5.96
N ALA A 58 -32.20 -42.14 -7.25
CA ALA A 58 -32.87 -43.26 -7.90
C ALA A 58 -31.98 -44.51 -7.98
N VAL A 59 -30.64 -44.34 -8.02
CA VAL A 59 -29.66 -45.43 -8.06
C VAL A 59 -29.21 -45.84 -6.66
N TYR A 60 -28.80 -44.87 -5.84
CA TYR A 60 -28.16 -45.13 -4.54
C TYR A 60 -29.02 -44.75 -3.32
N GLY A 61 -30.21 -44.19 -3.52
CA GLY A 61 -31.07 -43.68 -2.44
C GLY A 61 -31.93 -44.74 -1.76
N GLN A 62 -32.16 -44.58 -0.46
CA GLN A 62 -33.13 -45.35 0.33
C GLN A 62 -34.42 -44.56 0.52
N VAL A 63 -35.57 -45.21 0.35
CA VAL A 63 -36.90 -44.59 0.50
C VAL A 63 -37.58 -45.10 1.76
N VAL A 64 -38.10 -44.19 2.59
CA VAL A 64 -38.92 -44.53 3.76
C VAL A 64 -40.37 -44.70 3.31
N GLY A 65 -40.90 -45.92 3.39
CA GLY A 65 -42.32 -46.19 3.11
C GLY A 65 -43.24 -45.71 4.23
N SER A 66 -44.55 -45.71 3.97
CA SER A 66 -45.64 -45.26 4.87
C SER A 66 -45.77 -46.02 6.22
N GLY A 67 -44.85 -46.94 6.54
CA GLY A 67 -44.83 -47.73 7.79
C GLY A 67 -43.46 -47.83 8.47
N ARG A 68 -42.55 -46.86 8.30
CA ARG A 68 -41.16 -46.89 8.83
C ARG A 68 -40.25 -48.05 8.32
N GLN A 69 -40.74 -48.94 7.46
CA GLN A 69 -39.89 -49.90 6.73
C GLN A 69 -39.15 -49.19 5.59
N ARG A 70 -37.81 -49.30 5.57
CA ARG A 70 -36.93 -48.70 4.56
C ARG A 70 -36.74 -49.67 3.39
N ARG A 71 -37.04 -49.24 2.17
CA ARG A 71 -36.73 -50.03 0.96
C ARG A 71 -35.22 -49.92 0.65
N PRO A 72 -34.52 -51.03 0.36
CA PRO A 72 -33.10 -51.01 0.01
C PRO A 72 -32.86 -50.27 -1.31
N ALA A 73 -31.69 -49.62 -1.42
CA ALA A 73 -31.27 -48.94 -2.65
C ALA A 73 -31.08 -49.95 -3.80
N ARG A 74 -31.22 -49.51 -5.05
CA ARG A 74 -30.99 -50.37 -6.23
C ARG A 74 -29.54 -50.87 -6.31
N GLN A 75 -28.58 -50.04 -5.89
CA GLN A 75 -27.19 -50.41 -5.76
C GLN A 75 -26.60 -49.89 -4.44
N PRO A 76 -25.79 -50.68 -3.71
CA PRO A 76 -25.13 -50.21 -2.50
C PRO A 76 -23.95 -49.29 -2.86
N LEU A 77 -23.95 -48.05 -2.33
CA LEU A 77 -22.83 -47.14 -2.46
C LEU A 77 -21.72 -47.53 -1.46
N LYS A 78 -20.61 -48.10 -1.94
CA LYS A 78 -19.45 -48.43 -1.12
C LYS A 78 -18.42 -47.30 -1.19
N LEU A 79 -18.17 -46.64 -0.07
CA LEU A 79 -17.12 -45.63 0.10
C LEU A 79 -16.37 -45.90 1.40
N PHE A 80 -15.05 -45.70 1.43
CA PHE A 80 -14.20 -46.00 2.60
C PHE A 80 -14.34 -47.43 3.13
N GLY A 81 -14.57 -48.41 2.25
CA GLY A 81 -14.77 -49.82 2.65
C GLY A 81 -16.10 -50.11 3.36
N GLN A 82 -17.02 -49.14 3.46
CA GLN A 82 -18.33 -49.29 4.11
C GLN A 82 -19.46 -48.89 3.17
N THR A 83 -20.67 -49.39 3.43
CA THR A 83 -21.87 -48.97 2.69
C THR A 83 -22.41 -47.66 3.26
N ILE A 84 -22.43 -46.61 2.43
CA ILE A 84 -23.01 -45.30 2.76
C ILE A 84 -24.44 -45.27 2.23
N PHE A 85 -25.38 -44.82 3.07
CA PHE A 85 -26.79 -44.74 2.70
C PHE A 85 -27.18 -43.30 2.38
N LEU A 86 -27.75 -43.08 1.19
CA LEU A 86 -28.23 -41.76 0.77
C LEU A 86 -29.74 -41.64 0.97
N GLU A 87 -30.21 -40.53 1.53
CA GLU A 87 -31.61 -40.18 1.69
C GLU A 87 -31.84 -38.74 1.24
N LYS A 88 -33.06 -38.39 0.81
CA LYS A 88 -33.40 -36.99 0.56
C LYS A 88 -33.35 -36.21 1.88
N GLY A 89 -32.59 -35.11 1.91
CA GLY A 89 -32.52 -34.21 3.06
C GLY A 89 -33.88 -33.62 3.40
N ARG A 90 -34.14 -33.41 4.69
CA ARG A 90 -35.41 -32.87 5.20
C ARG A 90 -35.44 -31.34 5.20
N ASN A 91 -34.27 -30.71 5.24
CA ASN A 91 -34.14 -29.26 5.28
C ASN A 91 -33.88 -28.72 3.87
N PRO A 92 -34.42 -27.54 3.53
CA PRO A 92 -34.00 -26.83 2.33
C PRO A 92 -32.50 -26.46 2.47
N PRO A 93 -31.68 -26.68 1.42
CA PRO A 93 -30.29 -26.23 1.43
C PRO A 93 -30.21 -24.71 1.49
N ASP A 94 -29.13 -24.19 2.08
CA ASP A 94 -28.88 -22.76 2.13
C ASP A 94 -28.81 -22.13 0.74
N GLU A 95 -29.47 -20.98 0.57
CA GLU A 95 -29.59 -20.35 -0.74
C GLU A 95 -28.23 -19.87 -1.28
N PHE A 96 -27.41 -19.25 -0.44
CA PHE A 96 -26.10 -18.73 -0.85
C PHE A 96 -25.12 -19.87 -1.13
N GLN A 97 -25.21 -20.98 -0.39
CA GLN A 97 -24.51 -22.22 -0.72
C GLN A 97 -24.88 -22.73 -2.13
N LEU A 98 -26.17 -22.78 -2.47
CA LEU A 98 -26.60 -23.18 -3.82
C LEU A 98 -26.10 -22.22 -4.90
N ARG A 99 -26.18 -20.91 -4.66
CA ARG A 99 -25.69 -19.89 -5.60
C ARG A 99 -24.18 -20.00 -5.81
N THR A 100 -23.41 -20.29 -4.77
CA THR A 100 -21.98 -20.59 -4.86
C THR A 100 -21.71 -21.80 -5.75
N ILE A 101 -22.40 -22.93 -5.53
CA ILE A 101 -22.20 -24.15 -6.34
C ILE A 101 -22.53 -23.88 -7.81
N ARG A 102 -23.62 -23.14 -8.09
CA ARG A 102 -23.99 -22.74 -9.46
C ARG A 102 -22.94 -21.84 -10.10
N ASN A 103 -22.39 -20.88 -9.36
CA ASN A 103 -21.33 -20.00 -9.84
C ASN A 103 -20.04 -20.78 -10.15
N GLU A 104 -19.64 -21.73 -9.29
CA GLU A 104 -18.50 -22.63 -9.55
C GLU A 104 -18.73 -23.46 -10.84
N GLU A 105 -19.94 -23.96 -11.06
CA GLU A 105 -20.33 -24.72 -12.26
C GLU A 105 -20.31 -23.84 -13.53
N GLU A 106 -20.84 -22.61 -13.47
CA GLU A 106 -20.81 -21.62 -14.56
C GLU A 106 -19.36 -21.23 -14.93
N ILE A 107 -18.51 -20.99 -13.93
CA ILE A 107 -17.08 -20.71 -14.14
C ILE A 107 -16.39 -21.91 -14.79
N ARG A 108 -16.68 -23.14 -14.35
CA ARG A 108 -16.13 -24.35 -14.96
C ARG A 108 -16.56 -24.51 -16.43
N LEU A 109 -17.84 -24.30 -16.74
CA LEU A 109 -18.37 -24.43 -18.10
C LEU A 109 -17.83 -23.36 -19.06
N SER A 110 -17.78 -22.11 -18.60
CA SER A 110 -17.19 -21.00 -19.39
C SER A 110 -15.71 -21.20 -19.68
N ARG A 111 -14.95 -21.79 -18.75
CA ARG A 111 -13.57 -22.25 -18.99
C ARG A 111 -13.52 -23.33 -20.07
N GLY A 112 -14.37 -24.35 -19.98
CA GLY A 112 -14.44 -25.42 -20.98
C GLY A 112 -14.71 -24.93 -22.40
N ALA A 113 -15.49 -23.84 -22.55
CA ALA A 113 -15.78 -23.22 -23.84
C ALA A 113 -14.64 -22.33 -24.37
N LYS A 114 -13.91 -21.59 -23.52
CA LYS A 114 -12.80 -20.70 -23.95
C LYS A 114 -11.55 -21.47 -24.43
N TYR A 115 -11.25 -22.63 -23.85
CA TYR A 115 -10.09 -23.45 -24.25
C TYR A 115 -10.36 -24.43 -25.40
N GLY A 116 -11.58 -24.43 -25.98
CA GLY A 116 -11.92 -25.27 -27.14
C GLY A 116 -11.22 -24.87 -28.44
N ASN A 117 -10.60 -23.67 -28.51
CA ASN A 117 -10.01 -23.11 -29.73
C ASN A 117 -8.49 -22.86 -29.67
N VAL A 118 -7.78 -23.33 -28.64
CA VAL A 118 -6.31 -23.29 -28.61
C VAL A 118 -5.81 -24.71 -28.81
N GLN A 119 -5.13 -24.96 -29.93
CA GLN A 119 -4.48 -26.24 -30.23
C GLN A 119 -3.66 -26.73 -29.03
N ASN A 120 -3.84 -28.01 -28.71
CA ASN A 120 -3.13 -28.78 -27.69
C ASN A 120 -1.63 -28.47 -27.64
N HIS A 121 -1.20 -27.59 -26.73
CA HIS A 121 0.11 -27.71 -26.12
C HIS A 121 -0.02 -28.64 -24.90
N ARG A 122 0.39 -29.89 -25.16
CA ARG A 122 0.69 -30.97 -24.20
C ARG A 122 0.06 -30.81 -22.80
N LYS A 123 -1.15 -31.31 -22.62
CA LYS A 123 -1.56 -31.86 -21.32
C LYS A 123 -0.73 -33.13 -21.08
N VAL A 124 0.46 -32.96 -20.51
CA VAL A 124 1.14 -34.06 -19.81
C VAL A 124 0.23 -34.40 -18.62
N ALA A 125 -0.11 -35.68 -18.45
CA ALA A 125 -0.85 -36.13 -17.27
C ALA A 125 -0.14 -35.64 -16.00
N PRO A 126 -0.86 -35.20 -14.94
CA PRO A 126 -0.21 -34.77 -13.71
C PRO A 126 0.48 -35.99 -13.09
N VAL A 127 1.79 -36.09 -13.30
CA VAL A 127 2.63 -37.01 -12.53
C VAL A 127 2.51 -36.52 -11.09
N LYS A 128 2.00 -37.36 -10.18
CA LYS A 128 2.06 -37.10 -8.72
C LYS A 128 3.54 -37.05 -8.33
N ARG A 129 4.14 -35.86 -8.37
CA ARG A 129 5.52 -35.64 -7.93
C ARG A 129 5.54 -35.53 -6.42
N ILE A 130 6.61 -36.05 -5.81
CA ILE A 130 6.85 -35.93 -4.38
C ILE A 130 7.14 -34.46 -4.10
N LYS A 131 6.31 -33.82 -3.27
CA LYS A 131 6.44 -32.41 -2.91
C LYS A 131 6.93 -32.18 -1.49
N SER A 132 7.18 -33.27 -0.77
CA SER A 132 7.62 -33.19 0.61
C SER A 132 8.70 -34.22 0.94
N PHE A 133 9.68 -33.77 1.71
CA PHE A 133 10.91 -34.47 1.99
C PHE A 133 11.22 -34.42 3.48
N SER A 134 11.84 -35.48 4.00
CA SER A 134 12.25 -35.55 5.39
C SER A 134 13.57 -34.81 5.58
N ILE A 135 13.67 -34.02 6.64
CA ILE A 135 14.86 -33.26 7.01
C ILE A 135 15.29 -33.60 8.44
N THR A 136 16.58 -33.43 8.74
CA THR A 136 17.15 -33.75 10.06
C THR A 136 17.68 -32.53 10.81
N LYS A 137 18.21 -31.54 10.08
CA LYS A 137 18.81 -30.34 10.67
C LYS A 137 18.45 -29.11 9.85
N MET A 138 18.24 -27.99 10.53
CA MET A 138 18.18 -26.66 9.95
C MET A 138 19.37 -25.85 10.42
N SER A 139 19.95 -25.07 9.51
CA SER A 139 21.00 -24.10 9.79
C SER A 139 20.59 -22.74 9.25
N CYS A 140 20.93 -21.66 9.97
CA CYS A 140 20.75 -20.28 9.56
C CYS A 140 22.11 -19.56 9.54
N GLY A 141 22.35 -18.72 8.55
CA GLY A 141 23.67 -18.14 8.34
C GLY A 141 23.78 -17.16 7.19
N MET A 142 24.99 -17.04 6.66
CA MET A 142 25.36 -16.06 5.64
C MET A 142 26.21 -16.67 4.53
N TRP A 143 26.23 -16.06 3.34
CA TRP A 143 27.18 -16.38 2.29
C TRP A 143 28.47 -15.57 2.50
N GLU A 144 29.62 -16.22 2.37
CA GLU A 144 30.95 -15.58 2.25
C GLU A 144 31.78 -16.33 1.19
N TYR A 145 33.03 -15.89 0.99
CA TYR A 145 33.98 -16.55 0.10
C TYR A 145 35.22 -16.97 0.87
N HIS A 146 35.72 -18.17 0.58
CA HIS A 146 37.01 -18.65 1.05
C HIS A 146 37.82 -19.11 -0.18
N GLU A 147 39.01 -18.54 -0.37
CA GLU A 147 39.85 -18.80 -1.56
C GLU A 147 39.08 -18.66 -2.89
N GLY A 148 38.18 -17.66 -2.97
CA GLY A 148 37.37 -17.39 -4.16
C GLY A 148 36.14 -18.28 -4.36
N ASN A 149 35.92 -19.29 -3.51
CA ASN A 149 34.75 -20.17 -3.60
C ASN A 149 33.64 -19.72 -2.64
N PRO A 150 32.35 -19.78 -3.05
CA PRO A 150 31.22 -19.44 -2.17
C PRO A 150 31.05 -20.48 -1.06
N VAL A 151 31.03 -20.02 0.18
CA VAL A 151 30.92 -20.82 1.41
C VAL A 151 29.72 -20.35 2.23
N PHE A 152 28.93 -21.29 2.74
CA PHE A 152 27.89 -21.00 3.71
C PHE A 152 28.48 -20.95 5.12
N ILE A 153 28.45 -19.76 5.75
CA ILE A 153 28.86 -19.57 7.13
C ILE A 153 27.69 -19.92 8.04
N GLU A 154 27.77 -21.04 8.73
CA GLU A 154 26.76 -21.50 9.68
C GLU A 154 26.88 -20.72 11.01
N CYS A 155 25.91 -19.87 11.30
CA CYS A 155 25.83 -19.10 12.54
C CYS A 155 24.96 -19.78 13.60
N TYR A 156 23.93 -20.52 13.17
CA TYR A 156 23.00 -21.21 14.05
C TYR A 156 22.57 -22.55 13.44
N ARG A 157 22.30 -23.53 14.30
CA ARG A 157 21.87 -24.87 13.89
C ARG A 157 20.92 -25.47 14.92
N CYS A 158 19.81 -26.05 14.47
CA CYS A 158 18.85 -26.73 15.35
C CYS A 158 18.10 -27.88 14.64
N GLY A 159 17.24 -28.56 15.42
CA GLY A 159 16.35 -29.64 14.98
C GLY A 159 16.93 -31.04 15.09
N GLU A 160 16.08 -32.06 15.00
CA GLU A 160 16.49 -33.47 14.92
C GLU A 160 15.78 -34.22 13.80
N ASN A 161 14.45 -34.10 13.75
CA ASN A 161 13.59 -34.67 12.72
C ASN A 161 12.63 -33.60 12.23
N GLY A 162 12.24 -33.67 10.97
CA GLY A 162 11.34 -32.69 10.39
C GLY A 162 10.97 -33.00 8.95
N LYS A 163 10.19 -32.09 8.39
CA LYS A 163 9.62 -32.19 7.05
C LYS A 163 9.68 -30.83 6.36
N ILE A 164 10.14 -30.81 5.11
CA ILE A 164 10.02 -29.66 4.21
C ILE A 164 9.01 -29.98 3.11
N ALA A 165 8.12 -29.05 2.79
CA ALA A 165 7.07 -29.22 1.80
C ALA A 165 7.01 -28.01 0.85
N PHE A 166 6.97 -28.28 -0.45
CA PHE A 166 6.84 -27.31 -1.53
C PHE A 166 5.37 -27.19 -1.93
N GLY A 167 4.66 -26.24 -1.32
CA GLY A 167 3.27 -25.92 -1.69
C GLY A 167 3.19 -25.06 -2.95
N LYS A 168 1.99 -24.67 -3.37
CA LYS A 168 1.81 -23.81 -4.57
C LYS A 168 2.27 -22.36 -4.36
N THR A 169 2.20 -21.86 -3.13
CA THR A 169 2.45 -20.45 -2.82
C THR A 169 3.65 -20.20 -1.91
N ALA A 170 4.10 -21.24 -1.18
CA ALA A 170 5.17 -21.14 -0.21
C ALA A 170 5.83 -22.50 0.04
N ILE A 171 7.07 -22.47 0.50
CA ILE A 171 7.77 -23.60 1.12
C ILE A 171 7.49 -23.57 2.62
N ARG A 172 7.01 -24.69 3.16
CA ARG A 172 6.71 -24.85 4.60
C ARG A 172 7.64 -25.88 5.21
N VAL A 173 8.18 -25.56 6.37
CA VAL A 173 9.07 -26.43 7.13
C VAL A 173 8.48 -26.66 8.51
N ALA A 174 8.52 -27.90 8.99
CA ALA A 174 8.26 -28.28 10.37
C ALA A 174 9.46 -29.07 10.90
N LEU A 175 9.98 -28.70 12.06
CA LEU A 175 11.21 -29.27 12.63
C LEU A 175 11.03 -29.47 14.13
N GLU A 176 11.13 -30.73 14.57
CA GLU A 176 11.13 -31.12 15.98
C GLU A 176 12.51 -30.84 16.60
N THR A 177 12.48 -30.35 17.83
CA THR A 177 13.66 -30.06 18.64
C THR A 177 13.84 -31.11 19.74
N ALA A 178 15.02 -31.10 20.38
CA ALA A 178 15.32 -32.02 21.49
C ALA A 178 14.42 -31.82 22.73
N GLN A 179 13.70 -30.69 22.82
CA GLN A 179 12.74 -30.40 23.90
C GLN A 179 11.28 -30.68 23.50
N ASP A 180 11.05 -31.51 22.47
CA ASP A 180 9.73 -31.84 21.90
C ASP A 180 8.94 -30.64 21.34
N VAL A 181 9.56 -29.45 21.28
CA VAL A 181 8.98 -28.27 20.64
C VAL A 181 9.09 -28.40 19.13
N ILE A 182 8.04 -28.02 18.40
CA ILE A 182 8.05 -27.98 16.93
C ILE A 182 8.22 -26.55 16.43
N TYR A 183 9.27 -26.32 15.65
CA TYR A 183 9.52 -25.08 14.94
C TYR A 183 8.94 -25.14 13.53
N HIS A 184 8.24 -24.08 13.13
CA HIS A 184 7.69 -23.94 11.79
C HIS A 184 8.27 -22.72 11.08
N LEU A 185 8.66 -22.89 9.82
CA LEU A 185 9.12 -21.81 8.95
C LEU A 185 8.27 -21.78 7.67
N GLU A 186 7.89 -20.59 7.23
CA GLU A 186 7.12 -20.40 5.99
C GLU A 186 7.83 -19.36 5.10
N PHE A 187 8.33 -19.83 3.95
CA PHE A 187 8.96 -19.03 2.90
C PHE A 187 7.97 -18.85 1.75
N THR A 188 7.43 -17.65 1.56
CA THR A 188 6.70 -17.33 0.32
C THR A 188 7.67 -17.30 -0.85
N TYR A 189 7.28 -17.84 -2.01
CA TYR A 189 8.18 -17.86 -3.18
C TYR A 189 8.61 -16.45 -3.64
N SER A 190 7.82 -15.42 -3.32
CA SER A 190 8.19 -14.02 -3.55
C SER A 190 9.39 -13.55 -2.72
N ASN A 191 9.67 -14.21 -1.59
CA ASN A 191 10.75 -13.84 -0.68
C ASN A 191 12.05 -14.59 -1.01
N ILE A 192 12.03 -15.53 -1.95
CA ILE A 192 13.22 -16.32 -2.32
C ILE A 192 13.96 -15.59 -3.44
N VAL A 193 15.24 -15.33 -3.22
CA VAL A 193 16.11 -14.60 -4.14
C VAL A 193 17.04 -15.57 -4.86
N GLY A 194 17.10 -15.47 -6.19
CA GLY A 194 17.93 -16.33 -7.01
C GLY A 194 17.46 -17.79 -7.04
N SER A 195 18.41 -18.71 -7.22
CA SER A 195 18.13 -20.14 -7.25
C SER A 195 18.06 -20.74 -5.84
N ILE A 196 17.23 -21.77 -5.67
CA ILE A 196 17.33 -22.68 -4.53
C ILE A 196 18.49 -23.63 -4.81
N TYR A 197 19.45 -23.73 -3.90
CA TYR A 197 20.62 -24.57 -4.13
C TYR A 197 20.47 -25.95 -3.50
N THR A 198 20.81 -26.99 -4.26
CA THR A 198 20.90 -28.36 -3.78
C THR A 198 22.35 -28.76 -3.56
N GLY A 199 22.61 -29.45 -2.45
CA GLY A 199 23.91 -30.00 -2.10
C GLY A 199 24.29 -31.24 -2.93
N THR A 200 25.30 -31.96 -2.45
CA THR A 200 25.87 -33.16 -3.09
C THR A 200 25.36 -34.43 -2.42
N ASP A 201 25.63 -35.60 -3.01
CA ASP A 201 25.22 -36.88 -2.40
C ASP A 201 25.90 -37.15 -1.04
N GLN A 202 27.07 -36.55 -0.80
CA GLN A 202 27.78 -36.60 0.47
C GLN A 202 27.16 -35.68 1.54
N SER A 203 26.47 -34.63 1.10
CA SER A 203 25.80 -33.67 1.98
C SER A 203 24.48 -33.23 1.33
N PRO A 204 23.43 -34.07 1.42
CA PRO A 204 22.18 -33.80 0.72
C PRO A 204 21.42 -32.69 1.43
N SER A 205 21.44 -31.48 0.88
CA SER A 205 20.80 -30.32 1.48
C SER A 205 20.05 -29.45 0.49
N ILE A 206 19.16 -28.63 1.03
CA ILE A 206 18.45 -27.56 0.33
C ILE A 206 18.85 -26.24 1.01
N THR A 207 19.40 -25.30 0.25
CA THR A 207 19.75 -23.96 0.74
C THR A 207 18.86 -22.93 0.05
N ILE A 208 18.17 -22.13 0.86
CA ILE A 208 17.25 -21.07 0.42
C ILE A 208 17.87 -19.74 0.85
N THR A 209 18.08 -18.86 -0.12
CA THR A 209 18.42 -17.45 0.11
C THR A 209 17.13 -16.65 0.06
N ALA A 210 16.77 -15.98 1.16
CA ALA A 210 15.61 -15.10 1.22
C ALA A 210 16.01 -13.61 1.25
N ASP A 211 15.11 -12.73 0.83
CA ASP A 211 15.29 -11.26 0.93
C ASP A 211 14.98 -10.73 2.34
N ALA A 212 14.12 -11.42 3.08
CA ALA A 212 13.75 -11.13 4.45
C ALA A 212 13.58 -12.44 5.26
N ALA A 213 13.46 -12.31 6.58
CA ALA A 213 13.21 -13.45 7.45
C ALA A 213 11.91 -14.19 7.06
N PRO A 214 11.89 -15.54 7.07
CA PRO A 214 10.66 -16.30 6.90
C PRO A 214 9.73 -16.09 8.10
N LYS A 215 8.44 -16.42 7.93
CA LYS A 215 7.52 -16.40 9.07
C LYS A 215 7.85 -17.56 10.00
N LEU A 216 8.09 -17.25 11.27
CA LEU A 216 8.47 -18.22 12.29
C LEU A 216 7.29 -18.50 13.23
N TYR A 217 7.08 -19.78 13.55
CA TYR A 217 6.11 -20.22 14.55
C TYR A 217 6.67 -21.31 15.43
N LYS A 218 6.14 -21.43 16.64
CA LYS A 218 6.47 -22.45 17.63
C LYS A 218 5.19 -23.17 18.07
N THR A 219 5.29 -24.47 18.29
CA THR A 219 4.24 -25.30 18.89
C THR A 219 4.82 -25.97 20.13
N ASP A 220 4.27 -25.67 21.31
CA ASP A 220 4.69 -26.29 22.56
C ASP A 220 3.91 -27.59 22.83
N PRO A 221 4.54 -28.64 23.40
CA PRO A 221 3.87 -29.90 23.73
C PRO A 221 2.64 -29.71 24.63
N GLU A 222 2.71 -28.77 25.56
CA GLU A 222 1.60 -28.42 26.47
C GLU A 222 0.40 -27.86 25.72
N ASP A 223 0.61 -27.05 24.68
CA ASP A 223 -0.46 -26.49 23.86
C ASP A 223 -1.17 -27.58 23.06
N VAL A 224 -0.41 -28.57 22.56
CA VAL A 224 -0.95 -29.75 21.88
C VAL A 224 -1.78 -30.59 22.85
N LEU A 225 -1.26 -30.84 24.05
CA LEU A 225 -1.99 -31.55 25.11
C LEU A 225 -3.26 -30.78 25.52
N ALA A 226 -3.19 -29.47 25.73
CA ALA A 226 -4.33 -28.63 26.08
C ALA A 226 -5.40 -28.61 24.99
N ALA A 227 -5.00 -28.49 23.72
CA ALA A 227 -5.90 -28.61 22.57
C ALA A 227 -6.56 -30.00 22.51
N THR A 228 -5.80 -31.06 22.81
CA THR A 228 -6.28 -32.44 22.83
C THR A 228 -7.25 -32.69 24.00
N PHE A 229 -6.93 -32.21 25.20
CA PHE A 229 -7.80 -32.30 26.39
C PHE A 229 -9.09 -31.49 26.23
N ALA A 230 -9.02 -30.31 25.60
CA ALA A 230 -10.20 -29.52 25.25
C ALA A 230 -11.09 -30.26 24.22
N ALA A 231 -10.50 -30.99 23.27
CA ALA A 231 -11.22 -31.82 22.31
C ALA A 231 -11.88 -33.06 22.95
N VAL A 232 -11.28 -33.64 23.98
CA VAL A 232 -11.78 -34.84 24.68
C VAL A 232 -12.91 -34.53 25.68
N ARG A 233 -12.95 -33.33 26.29
CA ARG A 233 -13.89 -33.01 27.37
C ARG A 233 -15.33 -32.61 26.98
N MET A 234 -15.69 -32.40 25.71
CA MET A 234 -17.07 -31.98 25.36
C MET A 234 -17.64 -32.55 24.04
N HIS A 235 -18.70 -33.34 24.15
CA HIS A 235 -19.60 -33.74 23.04
C HIS A 235 -20.73 -32.72 22.76
N GLN A 236 -20.60 -31.46 23.20
CA GLN A 236 -21.53 -30.37 22.87
C GLN A 236 -20.78 -29.16 22.30
N ARG A 237 -21.45 -28.48 21.36
CA ARG A 237 -21.04 -27.33 20.52
C ARG A 237 -19.90 -26.45 21.09
N TRP A 238 -18.90 -26.18 20.22
CA TRP A 238 -17.74 -25.28 20.35
C TRP A 238 -17.79 -24.23 21.48
N PRO A 239 -16.68 -24.14 22.23
CA PRO A 239 -15.73 -23.03 22.06
C PRO A 239 -14.38 -23.53 21.51
N ARG A 240 -13.75 -22.73 20.65
CA ARG A 240 -12.44 -23.04 20.04
C ARG A 240 -11.38 -23.11 21.14
N GLY A 241 -10.64 -24.22 21.23
CA GLY A 241 -9.38 -24.26 21.98
C GLY A 241 -8.35 -23.26 21.41
N PRO A 242 -7.26 -22.98 22.14
CA PRO A 242 -6.18 -22.13 21.63
C PRO A 242 -5.65 -22.66 20.30
N PRO A 243 -5.24 -21.79 19.36
CA PRO A 243 -4.58 -22.22 18.13
C PRO A 243 -3.30 -23.01 18.47
N PRO A 244 -3.01 -24.13 17.79
CA PRO A 244 -1.91 -25.03 18.16
C PRO A 244 -0.51 -24.44 17.92
N LYS A 245 -0.39 -23.24 17.34
CA LYS A 245 0.86 -22.62 16.95
C LYS A 245 0.91 -21.17 17.48
N THR A 246 2.09 -20.67 17.79
CA THR A 246 2.32 -19.28 18.20
C THR A 246 3.36 -18.65 17.28
N ARG A 247 3.06 -17.48 16.72
CA ARG A 247 3.99 -16.70 15.88
C ARG A 247 5.07 -16.09 16.76
N VAL A 248 6.33 -16.28 16.37
CA VAL A 248 7.51 -15.82 17.11
C VAL A 248 8.43 -15.01 16.20
N GLY A 249 9.33 -14.21 16.79
CA GLY A 249 10.37 -13.48 16.07
C GLY A 249 11.68 -14.25 15.94
N HIS A 250 11.89 -15.27 16.78
CA HIS A 250 13.08 -16.10 16.84
C HIS A 250 12.78 -17.40 17.58
N PHE A 251 13.72 -18.34 17.55
CA PHE A 251 13.63 -19.63 18.24
C PHE A 251 14.39 -19.68 19.58
N GLY A 252 14.76 -18.52 20.14
CA GLY A 252 15.63 -18.41 21.33
C GLY A 252 17.13 -18.41 21.03
N ASP A 253 17.96 -18.34 22.08
CA ASP A 253 19.43 -18.43 22.04
C ASP A 253 20.11 -17.47 21.03
N GLU A 254 21.14 -17.93 20.31
CA GLU A 254 21.83 -17.17 19.27
C GLU A 254 20.92 -16.83 18.07
N HIS A 255 19.77 -17.51 17.88
CA HIS A 255 18.85 -17.20 16.78
C HIS A 255 18.23 -15.81 16.90
N GLU A 256 18.06 -15.29 18.12
CA GLU A 256 17.53 -13.94 18.34
C GLU A 256 18.43 -12.86 17.71
N ALA A 257 19.76 -13.03 17.82
CA ALA A 257 20.73 -12.07 17.33
C ALA A 257 20.87 -12.05 15.80
N LEU A 258 20.35 -13.08 15.11
CA LEU A 258 20.55 -13.30 13.66
C LEU A 258 19.26 -13.33 12.85
N ALA A 259 18.09 -13.58 13.46
CA ALA A 259 16.82 -13.71 12.75
C ALA A 259 16.50 -12.51 11.85
N GLY A 260 16.88 -11.31 12.28
CA GLY A 260 16.68 -10.05 11.56
C GLY A 260 17.81 -9.65 10.61
N THR A 261 18.93 -10.36 10.55
CA THR A 261 20.13 -9.97 9.78
C THR A 261 20.68 -11.07 8.87
N CYS A 262 20.30 -12.33 9.10
CA CYS A 262 20.76 -13.50 8.35
C CYS A 262 19.57 -14.20 7.69
N PHE A 263 19.52 -14.17 6.35
CA PHE A 263 18.36 -14.64 5.57
C PHE A 263 18.62 -15.91 4.75
N ILE A 264 19.72 -16.62 5.03
CA ILE A 264 20.04 -17.87 4.34
C ILE A 264 19.78 -19.04 5.26
N TYR A 265 18.92 -19.95 4.81
CA TYR A 265 18.49 -21.14 5.54
C TYR A 265 18.87 -22.39 4.78
N ARG A 266 19.53 -23.31 5.46
CA ARG A 266 19.98 -24.59 4.90
C ARG A 266 19.33 -25.74 5.66
N PHE A 267 18.71 -26.66 4.93
CA PHE A 267 18.02 -27.84 5.45
C PHE A 267 18.74 -29.11 5.00
N LEU A 268 19.11 -29.97 5.95
CA LEU A 268 19.74 -31.26 5.66
C LEU A 268 18.66 -32.32 5.42
N LEU A 269 18.64 -32.91 4.22
CA LEU A 269 17.73 -34.00 3.86
C LEU A 269 18.15 -35.30 4.58
N ALA A 270 17.16 -36.12 4.93
CA ALA A 270 17.40 -37.42 5.55
C ALA A 270 17.97 -38.46 4.55
N SER A 271 17.70 -38.29 3.25
CA SER A 271 18.08 -39.21 2.18
C SER A 271 18.67 -38.46 1.00
N SER A 272 19.82 -38.91 0.49
CA SER A 272 20.42 -38.36 -0.74
C SER A 272 19.61 -38.69 -2.00
N ASN A 273 18.80 -39.76 -1.97
CA ASN A 273 17.92 -40.12 -3.09
C ASN A 273 16.87 -39.04 -3.39
N ASP A 274 16.54 -38.21 -2.41
CA ASP A 274 15.53 -37.14 -2.54
C ASP A 274 16.04 -35.96 -3.37
N LEU A 275 17.37 -35.80 -3.54
CA LEU A 275 17.95 -34.66 -4.27
C LEU A 275 17.45 -34.56 -5.72
N ASN A 276 17.29 -35.69 -6.40
CA ASN A 276 16.79 -35.69 -7.78
C ASN A 276 15.31 -35.30 -7.83
N ALA A 277 14.50 -35.80 -6.89
CA ALA A 277 13.09 -35.44 -6.78
C ALA A 277 12.90 -33.94 -6.44
N VAL A 278 13.76 -33.37 -5.59
CA VAL A 278 13.78 -31.92 -5.32
C VAL A 278 14.11 -31.14 -6.59
N ARG A 279 15.14 -31.55 -7.35
CA ARG A 279 15.51 -30.87 -8.61
C ARG A 279 14.40 -30.94 -9.67
N ASP A 280 13.66 -32.05 -9.72
CA ASP A 280 12.53 -32.19 -10.64
C ASP A 280 11.39 -31.19 -10.39
N LEU A 281 11.32 -30.59 -9.19
CA LEU A 281 10.37 -29.53 -8.85
C LEU A 281 10.64 -28.21 -9.60
N ALA A 282 11.86 -27.97 -10.09
CA ALA A 282 12.19 -26.79 -10.91
C ALA A 282 11.36 -26.70 -12.21
N ASN A 283 10.76 -27.82 -12.63
CA ASN A 283 9.86 -27.85 -13.79
C ASN A 283 8.47 -27.26 -13.51
N GLU A 284 8.12 -26.95 -12.25
CA GLU A 284 6.86 -26.29 -11.90
C GLU A 284 7.00 -24.77 -12.04
N ARG A 285 6.10 -24.14 -12.80
CA ARG A 285 6.19 -22.71 -13.18
C ARG A 285 6.29 -21.73 -12.00
N HIS A 286 5.77 -22.10 -10.83
CA HIS A 286 5.72 -21.24 -9.64
C HIS A 286 6.90 -21.46 -8.67
N ILE A 287 7.71 -22.49 -8.88
CA ILE A 287 8.86 -22.79 -8.03
C ILE A 287 10.10 -22.09 -8.63
N PRO A 288 10.93 -21.40 -7.81
CA PRO A 288 12.19 -20.82 -8.27
C PRO A 288 13.12 -21.85 -8.90
N GLU A 289 14.07 -21.38 -9.72
CA GLU A 289 15.09 -22.26 -10.30
C GLU A 289 15.84 -23.03 -9.20
N ILE A 290 16.17 -24.30 -9.48
CA ILE A 290 16.92 -25.14 -8.54
C ILE A 290 18.28 -25.46 -9.15
N ALA A 291 19.34 -24.92 -8.54
CA ALA A 291 20.71 -25.08 -8.98
C ALA A 291 21.49 -26.08 -8.09
N ARG A 292 22.66 -26.50 -8.57
CA ARG A 292 23.61 -27.31 -7.77
C ARG A 292 24.69 -26.40 -7.21
N TRP A 293 25.03 -26.63 -5.95
CA TRP A 293 26.16 -25.98 -5.31
C TRP A 293 26.97 -27.01 -4.52
N ALA A 294 28.30 -26.92 -4.62
CA ALA A 294 29.20 -27.73 -3.82
C ALA A 294 29.13 -27.22 -2.38
N ASP A 295 28.47 -27.98 -1.51
CA ASP A 295 28.04 -27.59 -0.17
C ASP A 295 29.20 -27.35 0.83
N HIS A 296 29.97 -26.30 0.58
CA HIS A 296 31.09 -25.85 1.40
C HIS A 296 30.59 -25.05 2.59
N ARG A 297 31.00 -25.45 3.80
CA ARG A 297 30.56 -24.81 5.04
C ARG A 297 31.73 -24.36 5.88
N ALA A 298 31.57 -23.24 6.55
CA ALA A 298 32.47 -22.78 7.60
C ALA A 298 31.68 -22.22 8.80
N LYS A 299 32.40 -21.89 9.87
CA LYS A 299 31.86 -21.26 11.08
C LYS A 299 32.81 -20.14 11.49
N TYR A 300 32.26 -19.09 12.10
CA TYR A 300 33.08 -18.11 12.79
C TYR A 300 33.69 -18.73 14.05
N ASP A 301 34.88 -18.25 14.42
CA ASP A 301 35.55 -18.63 15.68
C ASP A 301 34.80 -18.15 16.93
N VAL A 302 33.92 -17.15 16.76
CA VAL A 302 33.10 -16.57 17.82
C VAL A 302 31.63 -16.51 17.42
N PRO A 303 30.69 -16.57 18.39
CA PRO A 303 29.26 -16.42 18.09
C PRO A 303 28.93 -15.09 17.40
N TYR A 304 27.90 -15.08 16.56
CA TYR A 304 27.49 -13.88 15.82
C TYR A 304 27.12 -12.72 16.76
N SER A 305 26.48 -13.04 17.90
CA SER A 305 26.17 -12.06 18.94
C SER A 305 27.41 -11.29 19.44
N THR A 306 28.58 -11.95 19.46
CA THR A 306 29.86 -11.34 19.86
C THR A 306 30.42 -10.44 18.76
N LEU A 307 30.30 -10.84 17.48
CA LEU A 307 30.68 -9.99 16.34
C LEU A 307 29.85 -8.70 16.30
N MET A 308 28.53 -8.83 16.50
CA MET A 308 27.63 -7.68 16.57
C MET A 308 28.00 -6.75 17.72
N LYS A 309 28.25 -7.29 18.92
CA LYS A 309 28.69 -6.49 20.09
C LYS A 309 30.00 -5.73 19.81
N ARG A 310 30.99 -6.36 19.17
CA ARG A 310 32.24 -5.70 18.78
C ARG A 310 31.99 -4.53 17.83
N PHE A 311 31.15 -4.72 16.82
CA PHE A 311 30.77 -3.66 15.89
C PHE A 311 30.01 -2.51 16.56
N MET A 312 29.06 -2.81 17.45
CA MET A 312 28.35 -1.78 18.20
C MET A 312 29.30 -0.99 19.11
N ASN A 313 30.26 -1.65 19.76
CA ASN A 313 31.30 -0.98 20.55
C ASN A 313 32.19 -0.08 19.67
N PHE A 314 32.59 -0.57 18.50
CA PHE A 314 33.34 0.22 17.50
C PHE A 314 32.61 1.51 17.15
N LEU A 315 31.31 1.44 16.82
CA LEU A 315 30.51 2.63 16.52
C LEU A 315 30.47 3.64 17.68
N THR A 316 30.51 3.18 18.93
CA THR A 316 30.51 4.09 20.10
C THR A 316 31.88 4.66 20.45
N GLN A 317 32.96 3.96 20.12
CA GLN A 317 34.34 4.36 20.45
C GLN A 317 34.92 5.30 19.40
N GLU A 318 34.59 5.08 18.13
CA GLU A 318 34.99 5.97 17.04
C GLU A 318 34.19 7.27 17.12
N HIS A 319 34.89 8.42 17.13
CA HIS A 319 34.30 9.76 17.14
C HIS A 319 33.71 10.17 15.78
N LEU A 320 32.93 9.29 15.16
CA LEU A 320 32.24 9.53 13.90
C LEU A 320 30.98 10.38 14.12
N PRO A 321 30.59 11.22 13.15
CA PRO A 321 29.29 11.90 13.18
C PRO A 321 28.13 10.88 13.24
N TYR A 322 27.11 11.18 14.04
CA TYR A 322 25.95 10.29 14.24
C TYR A 322 25.32 9.83 12.93
N ARG A 323 25.16 10.73 11.95
CA ARG A 323 24.57 10.41 10.64
C ARG A 323 25.36 9.36 9.86
N VAL A 324 26.69 9.33 10.03
CA VAL A 324 27.56 8.32 9.42
C VAL A 324 27.45 6.99 10.17
N GLN A 325 27.51 7.03 11.51
CA GLN A 325 27.31 5.84 12.34
C GLN A 325 25.96 5.18 12.08
N PHE A 326 24.90 5.97 11.87
CA PHE A 326 23.57 5.48 11.49
C PHE A 326 23.61 4.70 10.18
N GLN A 327 24.26 5.23 9.15
CA GLN A 327 24.35 4.54 7.85
C GLN A 327 25.21 3.27 7.93
N LEU A 328 26.30 3.27 8.71
CA LEU A 328 27.11 2.06 8.95
C LEU A 328 26.30 0.98 9.68
N GLN A 329 25.59 1.35 10.75
CA GLN A 329 24.73 0.42 11.47
C GLN A 329 23.60 -0.12 10.59
N LYS A 330 23.02 0.74 9.73
CA LYS A 330 22.02 0.36 8.74
C LYS A 330 22.52 -0.74 7.81
N LEU A 331 23.72 -0.61 7.23
CA LEU A 331 24.28 -1.61 6.31
C LEU A 331 24.41 -2.99 6.99
N VAL A 332 24.73 -3.02 8.27
CA VAL A 332 24.85 -4.27 9.04
C VAL A 332 23.48 -4.82 9.45
N TRP A 333 22.61 -3.99 10.03
CA TRP A 333 21.29 -4.41 10.52
C TRP A 333 20.32 -4.82 9.41
N ASN A 334 20.49 -4.26 8.21
CA ASN A 334 19.70 -4.67 7.05
C ASN A 334 20.27 -5.90 6.34
N GLY A 335 21.40 -6.45 6.82
CA GLY A 335 22.06 -7.59 6.22
C GLY A 335 22.69 -7.30 4.86
N ASP A 336 23.14 -6.06 4.61
CA ASP A 336 23.81 -5.68 3.36
C ASP A 336 25.31 -6.06 3.42
N ILE A 337 25.94 -5.89 4.57
CA ILE A 337 27.34 -6.31 4.82
C ILE A 337 27.51 -6.92 6.22
N THR A 338 28.60 -7.69 6.43
CA THR A 338 28.90 -8.28 7.74
C THR A 338 29.46 -7.23 8.73
N PRO A 339 29.32 -7.44 10.06
CA PRO A 339 29.91 -6.56 11.07
C PRO A 339 31.43 -6.35 10.90
N ALA A 340 32.13 -7.40 10.48
CA ALA A 340 33.58 -7.35 10.22
C ALA A 340 33.91 -6.47 9.01
N LYS A 341 33.21 -6.66 7.87
CA LYS A 341 33.39 -5.83 6.66
C LYS A 341 33.08 -4.36 6.95
N ALA A 342 32.02 -4.07 7.72
CA ALA A 342 31.65 -2.72 8.09
C ALA A 342 32.74 -2.00 8.90
N THR A 343 33.38 -2.71 9.82
CA THR A 343 34.49 -2.18 10.64
C THR A 343 35.71 -1.84 9.77
N SER A 344 36.09 -2.74 8.86
CA SER A 344 37.21 -2.49 7.93
C SER A 344 36.91 -1.34 6.96
N PHE A 345 35.68 -1.29 6.44
CA PHE A 345 35.21 -0.26 5.51
C PHE A 345 35.16 1.13 6.13
N ALA A 346 34.86 1.24 7.43
CA ALA A 346 34.72 2.53 8.11
C ALA A 346 35.98 3.41 8.01
N SER A 347 37.17 2.82 7.92
CA SER A 347 38.43 3.56 7.70
C SER A 347 38.40 4.43 6.42
N ARG A 348 37.78 3.93 5.35
CA ARG A 348 37.61 4.67 4.09
C ARG A 348 36.60 5.81 4.24
N VAL A 349 35.55 5.60 5.03
CA VAL A 349 34.55 6.62 5.32
C VAL A 349 35.17 7.76 6.13
N VAL A 350 36.01 7.46 7.12
CA VAL A 350 36.80 8.45 7.86
C VAL A 350 37.67 9.27 6.90
N ALA A 351 38.36 8.62 5.96
CA ALA A 351 39.17 9.33 4.97
C ALA A 351 38.35 10.27 4.08
N ALA A 352 37.13 9.87 3.70
CA ALA A 352 36.23 10.72 2.90
C ALA A 352 35.72 11.95 3.70
N LEU A 353 35.45 11.79 5.00
CA LEU A 353 35.01 12.90 5.88
C LEU A 353 36.08 13.99 6.08
N VAL A 354 37.34 13.70 5.77
CA VAL A 354 38.44 14.69 5.80
C VAL A 354 38.41 15.59 4.57
N VAL A 355 37.91 15.07 3.44
CA VAL A 355 37.97 15.74 2.13
C VAL A 355 36.63 16.37 1.76
N GLU A 356 35.53 15.71 2.08
CA GLU A 356 34.18 16.07 1.64
C GLU A 356 33.26 16.44 2.81
N ASP A 357 32.23 17.22 2.52
CA ASP A 357 31.21 17.61 3.50
C ASP A 357 30.42 16.40 4.03
N LEU A 358 29.97 16.48 5.29
CA LEU A 358 29.19 15.43 5.95
C LEU A 358 27.96 15.00 5.14
N ASP A 359 27.23 15.95 4.55
CA ASP A 359 26.04 15.66 3.75
C ASP A 359 26.36 14.85 2.49
N ILE A 360 27.48 15.15 1.84
CA ILE A 360 27.95 14.43 0.65
C ILE A 360 28.30 12.99 1.02
N VAL A 361 29.06 12.80 2.11
CA VAL A 361 29.44 11.46 2.60
C VAL A 361 28.21 10.64 3.00
N VAL A 362 27.23 11.24 3.70
CA VAL A 362 26.00 10.56 4.10
C VAL A 362 25.16 10.16 2.88
N GLN A 363 25.02 11.03 1.88
CA GLN A 363 24.31 10.70 0.64
C GLN A 363 25.03 9.59 -0.15
N ALA A 364 26.37 9.60 -0.18
CA ALA A 364 27.16 8.55 -0.81
C ALA A 364 26.95 7.18 -0.11
N LEU A 365 26.89 7.15 1.23
CA LEU A 365 26.56 5.94 1.99
C LEU A 365 25.13 5.46 1.75
N MET A 366 24.18 6.38 1.54
CA MET A 366 22.81 6.02 1.16
C MET A 366 22.77 5.35 -0.23
N ARG A 367 23.48 5.90 -1.22
CA ARG A 367 23.62 5.30 -2.55
C ARG A 367 24.34 3.96 -2.52
N LEU A 368 25.36 3.82 -1.66
CA LEU A 368 26.08 2.57 -1.46
C LEU A 368 25.10 1.43 -1.14
N SER A 369 24.19 1.62 -0.18
CA SER A 369 23.23 0.57 0.20
C SER A 369 22.35 0.05 -0.95
N GLN A 370 22.20 0.81 -2.04
CA GLN A 370 21.43 0.41 -3.23
C GLN A 370 22.28 -0.27 -4.31
N ASN A 371 23.60 -0.17 -4.18
CA ASN A 371 24.57 -0.62 -5.18
C ASN A 371 25.41 -1.80 -4.70
N VAL A 372 25.39 -2.09 -3.38
CA VAL A 372 26.10 -3.24 -2.83
C VAL A 372 25.46 -4.53 -3.33
N GLN A 373 26.27 -5.35 -3.98
CA GLN A 373 25.92 -6.74 -4.25
C GLN A 373 26.16 -7.59 -3.00
N TRP A 374 25.33 -8.60 -2.79
CA TRP A 374 25.50 -9.55 -1.69
C TRP A 374 26.21 -10.82 -2.16
N PRO A 375 27.03 -11.43 -1.30
CA PRO A 375 27.63 -12.74 -1.57
C PRO A 375 26.57 -13.78 -1.95
N SER A 376 26.81 -14.53 -3.02
CA SER A 376 25.97 -15.66 -3.42
C SER A 376 26.75 -16.62 -4.32
N PRO A 377 26.32 -17.88 -4.47
CA PRO A 377 26.98 -18.79 -5.41
C PRO A 377 27.03 -18.33 -6.87
N ASP A 378 26.20 -17.35 -7.26
CA ASP A 378 26.11 -16.82 -8.62
C ASP A 378 26.94 -15.53 -8.84
N VAL A 379 27.62 -15.04 -7.81
CA VAL A 379 28.41 -13.78 -7.81
C VAL A 379 29.90 -14.10 -7.61
N GLU A 380 30.80 -13.32 -8.23
CA GLU A 380 32.25 -13.50 -8.05
C GLU A 380 32.76 -12.86 -6.75
N ALA A 381 33.77 -13.46 -6.11
CA ALA A 381 34.33 -12.96 -4.85
C ALA A 381 34.86 -11.52 -4.94
N SER A 382 35.43 -11.16 -6.09
CA SER A 382 35.94 -9.83 -6.43
C SER A 382 34.86 -8.75 -6.56
N GLU A 383 33.57 -9.12 -6.65
CA GLU A 383 32.46 -8.17 -6.77
C GLU A 383 31.89 -7.75 -5.41
N VAL A 384 32.25 -8.45 -4.32
CA VAL A 384 31.64 -8.27 -2.98
C VAL A 384 32.64 -8.23 -1.82
N ASP A 385 33.93 -8.17 -2.12
CA ASP A 385 34.99 -7.99 -1.12
C ASP A 385 35.07 -6.53 -0.63
N VAL A 386 35.96 -6.26 0.33
CA VAL A 386 36.13 -4.91 0.88
C VAL A 386 36.62 -3.91 -0.19
N PRO A 387 37.59 -4.23 -1.05
CA PRO A 387 37.94 -3.40 -2.22
C PRO A 387 36.76 -3.03 -3.12
N ALA A 388 35.89 -3.99 -3.48
CA ALA A 388 34.71 -3.73 -4.30
C ALA A 388 33.71 -2.79 -3.61
N LEU A 389 33.52 -2.96 -2.29
CA LEU A 389 32.71 -2.06 -1.48
C LEU A 389 33.28 -0.63 -1.47
N VAL A 390 34.60 -0.50 -1.36
CA VAL A 390 35.31 0.79 -1.41
C VAL A 390 35.21 1.44 -2.78
N ASP A 391 35.33 0.68 -3.86
CA ASP A 391 35.15 1.17 -5.24
C ASP A 391 33.71 1.68 -5.44
N THR A 392 32.72 0.88 -5.04
CA THR A 392 31.30 1.25 -5.12
C THR A 392 31.00 2.52 -4.32
N PHE A 393 31.56 2.66 -3.12
CA PHE A 393 31.43 3.87 -2.31
C PHE A 393 32.12 5.08 -2.96
N THR A 394 33.30 4.89 -3.54
CA THR A 394 34.04 5.98 -4.20
C THR A 394 33.28 6.49 -5.43
N LYS A 395 32.72 5.59 -6.25
CA LYS A 395 31.84 5.96 -7.38
C LYS A 395 30.58 6.70 -6.91
N ALA A 396 29.97 6.25 -5.82
CA ALA A 396 28.83 6.93 -5.23
C ALA A 396 29.20 8.34 -4.74
N LEU A 397 30.36 8.49 -4.10
CA LEU A 397 30.88 9.77 -3.62
C LEU A 397 31.11 10.74 -4.77
N GLU A 398 31.81 10.30 -5.82
CA GLU A 398 32.04 11.12 -7.02
C GLU A 398 30.73 11.56 -7.69
N SER A 399 29.73 10.68 -7.78
CA SER A 399 28.41 11.03 -8.32
C SER A 399 27.71 12.11 -7.48
N VAL A 400 27.76 12.00 -6.15
CA VAL A 400 27.16 13.00 -5.25
C VAL A 400 27.91 14.34 -5.31
N VAL A 401 29.25 14.33 -5.38
CA VAL A 401 30.05 15.55 -5.55
C VAL A 401 29.70 16.25 -6.85
N ARG A 402 29.59 15.51 -7.97
CA ARG A 402 29.15 16.06 -9.26
C ARG A 402 27.77 16.71 -9.16
N GLU A 403 26.81 16.03 -8.53
CA GLU A 403 25.46 16.58 -8.32
C GLU A 403 25.46 17.87 -7.51
N HIS A 404 26.23 17.95 -6.42
CA HIS A 404 26.33 19.17 -5.61
C HIS A 404 27.00 20.32 -6.38
N ALA A 405 28.02 20.03 -7.19
CA ALA A 405 28.67 21.02 -8.03
C ALA A 405 27.70 21.62 -9.07
N MET A 406 26.76 20.83 -9.58
CA MET A 406 25.75 21.24 -10.55
C MET A 406 24.50 21.88 -9.93
N SER A 407 24.27 21.71 -8.63
CA SER A 407 23.05 22.11 -7.92
C SER A 407 23.21 23.37 -7.05
N ARG A 408 24.23 24.21 -7.30
CA ARG A 408 24.65 25.30 -6.39
C ARG A 408 23.54 26.30 -6.04
N THR A 409 22.42 26.34 -6.77
CA THR A 409 21.27 27.22 -6.46
C THR A 409 19.87 26.57 -6.42
N ASN A 410 19.66 25.32 -6.85
CA ASN A 410 18.31 24.79 -7.14
C ASN A 410 17.72 23.74 -6.18
N ARG A 411 18.44 23.21 -5.20
CA ARG A 411 17.84 22.40 -4.12
C ARG A 411 17.56 23.25 -2.87
N GLN A 412 16.74 24.30 -3.03
CA GLN A 412 16.15 24.91 -1.85
C GLN A 412 15.12 23.94 -1.27
N ILE A 413 15.54 23.19 -0.26
CA ILE A 413 14.63 22.42 0.59
C ILE A 413 13.55 23.39 1.05
N HIS A 414 12.30 23.11 0.72
CA HIS A 414 11.19 23.96 1.12
C HIS A 414 11.30 24.23 2.64
N PRO A 415 11.16 25.47 3.13
CA PRO A 415 11.40 25.80 4.54
C PRO A 415 10.60 24.97 5.54
N ASN A 416 9.48 24.39 5.08
CA ASN A 416 8.60 23.52 5.84
C ASN A 416 8.90 22.01 5.70
N HIS A 417 10.02 21.61 5.09
CA HIS A 417 10.49 20.22 5.02
C HIS A 417 11.73 20.01 5.86
N ILE A 418 11.91 18.79 6.38
CA ILE A 418 13.06 18.40 7.18
C ILE A 418 13.39 16.91 6.99
N SER A 419 14.68 16.56 7.03
CA SER A 419 15.14 15.18 6.85
C SER A 419 15.09 14.41 8.18
N ILE A 420 14.38 13.28 8.22
CA ILE A 420 14.15 12.46 9.41
C ILE A 420 14.56 11.00 9.17
N HIS A 421 15.35 10.44 10.08
CA HIS A 421 15.73 9.03 10.07
C HIS A 421 14.54 8.12 10.44
N ARG A 422 14.52 6.90 9.91
CA ARG A 422 13.41 5.97 10.12
C ARG A 422 13.85 4.56 10.48
N ALA A 423 12.98 3.85 11.19
CA ALA A 423 13.15 2.43 11.52
C ALA A 423 11.84 1.66 11.31
N GLN A 424 11.94 0.45 10.75
CA GLN A 424 10.84 -0.51 10.67
C GLN A 424 11.09 -1.67 11.61
N ILE A 425 10.09 -1.98 12.44
CA ILE A 425 10.09 -3.06 13.42
C ILE A 425 9.23 -4.18 12.87
N THR A 426 9.84 -5.33 12.65
CA THR A 426 9.15 -6.56 12.27
C THR A 426 9.20 -7.58 13.41
N PRO A 427 8.42 -8.68 13.32
CA PRO A 427 8.57 -9.81 14.21
C PRO A 427 10.03 -10.23 14.42
N CYS A 428 10.81 -10.37 13.34
CA CYS A 428 12.17 -10.92 13.40
C CYS A 428 13.29 -9.87 13.54
N GLY A 429 13.08 -8.60 13.17
CA GLY A 429 14.19 -7.64 13.04
C GLY A 429 13.83 -6.17 13.22
N THR A 430 14.86 -5.32 13.18
CA THR A 430 14.77 -3.85 13.15
C THR A 430 15.58 -3.33 11.98
N TYR A 431 14.90 -2.73 11.01
CA TYR A 431 15.49 -2.28 9.74
C TYR A 431 15.57 -0.76 9.70
N LEU A 432 16.73 -0.22 9.33
CA LEU A 432 16.99 1.22 9.31
C LEU A 432 16.93 1.78 7.89
N TYR A 433 16.42 3.00 7.73
CA TYR A 433 16.40 3.68 6.43
C TYR A 433 16.22 5.20 6.56
N GLY A 434 16.39 5.89 5.44
CA GLY A 434 16.41 7.36 5.40
C GLY A 434 17.81 7.94 5.66
N PRO A 435 17.89 9.24 5.98
CA PRO A 435 16.78 10.12 6.34
C PRO A 435 15.85 10.46 5.15
N ARG A 436 14.57 10.73 5.41
CA ARG A 436 13.55 11.13 4.41
C ARG A 436 13.08 12.54 4.66
N MET A 437 12.75 13.27 3.59
CA MET A 437 12.06 14.55 3.72
C MET A 437 10.65 14.32 4.29
N GLU A 438 10.34 15.05 5.35
CA GLU A 438 9.02 15.09 5.97
C GLU A 438 8.58 16.53 6.14
N THR A 439 7.28 16.77 6.01
CA THR A 439 6.68 18.06 6.36
C THR A 439 6.84 18.30 7.85
N LYS A 440 7.34 19.48 8.23
CA LYS A 440 7.51 19.84 9.63
C LYS A 440 6.15 19.86 10.32
N ASN A 441 6.06 19.18 11.46
CA ASN A 441 4.99 19.38 12.43
C ASN A 441 5.44 20.39 13.51
N ARG A 442 4.60 20.68 14.49
CA ARG A 442 4.91 21.66 15.54
C ARG A 442 6.20 21.32 16.29
N VAL A 443 6.35 20.06 16.67
CA VAL A 443 7.51 19.58 17.44
C VAL A 443 8.79 19.73 16.62
N LEU A 444 8.77 19.27 15.36
CA LEU A 444 9.93 19.38 14.48
C LEU A 444 10.28 20.84 14.13
N ARG A 445 9.32 21.77 14.15
CA ARG A 445 9.61 23.21 14.02
C ARG A 445 10.35 23.74 15.25
N SER A 446 9.87 23.42 16.45
CA SER A 446 10.46 23.89 17.72
C SER A 446 11.88 23.35 17.93
N TYR A 447 12.19 22.16 17.42
CA TYR A 447 13.48 21.50 17.61
C TYR A 447 14.23 21.26 16.29
N ALA A 448 14.09 22.15 15.32
CA ALA A 448 14.64 21.97 13.98
C ALA A 448 16.17 21.78 13.93
N SER A 449 16.91 22.33 14.90
CA SER A 449 18.37 22.16 15.02
C SER A 449 18.81 20.80 15.58
N HIS A 450 17.88 20.00 16.12
CA HIS A 450 18.16 18.73 16.79
C HIS A 450 17.43 17.55 16.14
N VAL A 451 17.10 17.63 14.85
CA VAL A 451 16.29 16.60 14.18
C VAL A 451 16.92 15.21 14.09
N ASP A 452 18.25 15.12 14.17
CA ASP A 452 18.96 13.84 14.31
C ASP A 452 18.67 13.10 15.63
N HIS A 453 18.01 13.77 16.59
CA HIS A 453 17.50 13.16 17.81
C HIS A 453 16.06 12.65 17.66
N PHE A 454 15.40 12.84 16.52
CA PHE A 454 14.06 12.33 16.26
C PHE A 454 14.10 11.16 15.28
N LEU A 455 13.29 10.15 15.55
CA LEU A 455 13.21 8.93 14.74
C LEU A 455 11.74 8.60 14.47
N ARG A 456 11.41 8.34 13.20
CA ARG A 456 10.09 7.82 12.82
C ARG A 456 10.13 6.30 12.84
N VAL A 457 9.28 5.68 13.65
CA VAL A 457 9.23 4.21 13.82
C VAL A 457 7.92 3.66 13.28
N GLU A 458 8.00 2.55 12.55
CA GLU A 458 6.87 1.87 11.91
C GLU A 458 6.85 0.39 12.28
N PHE A 459 5.68 -0.16 12.61
CA PHE A 459 5.49 -1.56 13.03
C PHE A 459 4.76 -2.35 11.94
N VAL A 460 5.40 -3.38 11.39
CA VAL A 460 4.89 -4.14 10.23
C VAL A 460 5.31 -5.61 10.29
N ASP A 461 4.74 -6.44 9.42
CA ASP A 461 5.20 -7.80 9.10
C ASP A 461 6.46 -7.72 8.19
N GLU A 462 7.20 -8.82 8.04
CA GLU A 462 8.38 -8.92 7.15
C GLU A 462 8.07 -8.54 5.70
N SER A 463 6.84 -8.75 5.23
CA SER A 463 6.39 -8.33 3.90
C SER A 463 6.12 -6.83 3.76
N GLY A 464 6.28 -6.07 4.85
CA GLY A 464 5.88 -4.66 4.92
C GLY A 464 4.37 -4.46 4.94
N ASP A 465 3.53 -5.45 5.25
CA ASP A 465 2.09 -5.25 5.52
C ASP A 465 1.86 -5.22 7.05
N PRO A 466 0.76 -4.65 7.58
CA PRO A 466 0.43 -4.79 8.99
C PRO A 466 0.31 -6.26 9.41
N VAL A 467 0.79 -6.60 10.62
CA VAL A 467 0.63 -7.95 11.18
C VAL A 467 -0.86 -8.27 11.30
N ARG A 468 -1.33 -9.26 10.52
CA ARG A 468 -2.74 -9.64 10.47
C ARG A 468 -3.06 -10.71 11.50
N TYR A 469 -4.32 -10.77 11.90
CA TYR A 469 -4.86 -11.92 12.64
C TYR A 469 -4.62 -13.21 11.84
N ASP A 470 -3.77 -14.09 12.35
CA ASP A 470 -3.70 -15.47 11.90
C ASP A 470 -4.67 -16.29 12.76
N SER A 471 -5.39 -17.15 12.07
CA SER A 471 -6.41 -17.98 12.65
C SER A 471 -5.90 -19.40 12.98
N ARG A 472 -4.70 -19.72 12.50
CA ARG A 472 -3.92 -20.93 12.77
C ARG A 472 -2.92 -20.73 13.89
N ALA A 473 -2.55 -19.48 14.18
CA ALA A 473 -1.53 -19.15 15.16
C ALA A 473 -1.91 -17.96 16.06
N SER A 474 -1.49 -18.01 17.32
CA SER A 474 -1.50 -16.83 18.19
C SER A 474 -0.44 -15.83 17.72
N VAL A 475 -0.78 -14.55 17.65
CA VAL A 475 0.16 -13.47 17.31
C VAL A 475 0.50 -12.59 18.52
N ASN A 476 0.04 -12.97 19.72
CA ASN A 476 0.12 -12.15 20.92
C ASN A 476 1.56 -11.82 21.31
N LEU A 477 2.51 -12.76 21.19
CA LEU A 477 3.92 -12.52 21.51
C LEU A 477 4.52 -11.41 20.65
N ILE A 478 4.13 -11.31 19.38
CA ILE A 478 4.60 -10.24 18.49
C ILE A 478 4.17 -8.87 19.02
N PHE A 479 2.92 -8.73 19.46
CA PHE A 479 2.42 -7.45 19.94
C PHE A 479 2.84 -7.14 21.38
N GLU A 480 2.66 -8.08 22.31
CA GLU A 480 2.89 -7.87 23.75
C GLU A 480 4.36 -7.97 24.17
N GLU A 481 5.19 -8.73 23.46
CA GLU A 481 6.62 -8.85 23.79
C GLU A 481 7.46 -8.02 22.81
N ARG A 482 7.39 -8.31 21.50
CA ARG A 482 8.27 -7.66 20.51
C ARG A 482 7.94 -6.17 20.32
N PHE A 483 6.72 -5.83 19.87
CA PHE A 483 6.36 -4.45 19.55
C PHE A 483 6.25 -3.56 20.79
N LYS A 484 5.53 -4.04 21.82
CA LYS A 484 5.43 -3.36 23.11
C LYS A 484 6.78 -3.22 23.80
N GLY A 485 7.62 -4.25 23.75
CA GLY A 485 8.99 -4.21 24.29
C GLY A 485 9.82 -3.09 23.66
N VAL A 486 9.77 -2.93 22.34
CA VAL A 486 10.46 -1.83 21.64
C VAL A 486 9.90 -0.46 22.05
N LEU A 487 8.58 -0.31 22.20
CA LEU A 487 7.95 0.95 22.62
C LEU A 487 8.34 1.35 24.06
N LYS A 488 8.42 0.38 24.98
CA LYS A 488 8.82 0.61 26.38
C LYS A 488 10.32 0.85 26.51
N ASN A 489 11.13 -0.06 25.96
CA ASN A 489 12.57 -0.09 26.19
C ASN A 489 13.35 0.90 25.30
N GLY A 490 12.79 1.29 24.16
CA GLY A 490 13.47 2.13 23.18
C GLY A 490 14.35 1.34 22.20
N ILE A 491 15.03 2.07 21.32
CA ILE A 491 15.92 1.51 20.28
C ILE A 491 17.29 2.19 20.39
N ASN A 492 18.36 1.39 20.47
CA ASN A 492 19.73 1.90 20.47
C ASN A 492 20.27 1.96 19.04
N ILE A 493 20.52 3.18 18.55
CA ILE A 493 21.06 3.44 17.21
C ILE A 493 22.23 4.40 17.34
N ALA A 494 23.40 4.00 16.83
CA ALA A 494 24.61 4.80 16.79
C ALA A 494 24.92 5.49 18.15
N GLY A 495 24.92 4.68 19.22
CA GLY A 495 25.19 5.14 20.59
C GLY A 495 24.07 5.97 21.24
N ARG A 496 22.95 6.24 20.54
CA ARG A 496 21.80 6.98 21.07
C ARG A 496 20.64 6.04 21.37
N LYS A 497 20.02 6.22 22.54
CA LYS A 497 18.79 5.53 22.92
C LYS A 497 17.58 6.39 22.54
N PHE A 498 16.83 5.93 21.56
CA PHE A 498 15.58 6.54 21.11
C PHE A 498 14.42 5.98 21.93
N GLU A 499 13.61 6.86 22.51
CA GLU A 499 12.47 6.48 23.35
C GLU A 499 11.14 6.99 22.78
N PHE A 500 10.05 6.27 23.04
CA PHE A 500 8.72 6.61 22.54
C PHE A 500 8.29 8.02 22.97
N LEU A 501 7.88 8.84 21.98
CA LEU A 501 7.45 10.23 22.17
C LEU A 501 5.95 10.42 21.93
N GLY A 502 5.38 9.85 20.87
CA GLY A 502 3.96 10.02 20.57
C GLY A 502 3.58 9.75 19.12
N PHE A 503 2.29 9.88 18.78
CA PHE A 503 1.77 9.60 17.44
C PHE A 503 0.55 10.47 17.12
N SER A 504 0.37 10.84 15.86
CA SER A 504 -0.86 11.49 15.38
C SER A 504 -1.96 10.45 15.08
N HIS A 505 -3.19 10.89 14.82
CA HIS A 505 -4.29 10.00 14.44
C HIS A 505 -4.02 9.21 13.15
N SER A 506 -3.41 9.84 12.14
CA SER A 506 -2.98 9.16 10.92
C SER A 506 -1.82 8.19 11.19
N SER A 507 -0.94 8.54 12.11
CA SER A 507 0.19 7.69 12.52
C SER A 507 -0.31 6.41 13.20
N LEU A 508 -1.29 6.52 14.11
CA LEU A 508 -1.94 5.37 14.75
C LEU A 508 -2.55 4.38 13.75
N ARG A 509 -3.30 4.89 12.76
CA ARG A 509 -3.93 4.05 11.71
C ARG A 509 -2.91 3.40 10.77
N SER A 510 -1.74 4.02 10.60
CA SER A 510 -0.63 3.47 9.82
C SER A 510 0.37 2.66 10.65
N GLN A 511 0.12 2.47 11.96
CA GLN A 511 1.02 1.78 12.89
C GLN A 511 2.42 2.43 12.94
N THR A 512 2.46 3.77 12.90
CA THR A 512 3.68 4.57 12.98
C THR A 512 3.67 5.50 14.20
N CYS A 513 4.84 5.86 14.70
CA CYS A 513 4.99 6.79 15.83
C CYS A 513 6.37 7.49 15.83
N TRP A 514 6.51 8.48 16.70
CA TRP A 514 7.72 9.26 16.91
C TRP A 514 8.49 8.74 18.13
N PHE A 515 9.80 8.66 17.98
CA PHE A 515 10.75 8.42 19.06
C PHE A 515 11.73 9.60 19.15
N VAL A 516 12.31 9.83 20.33
CA VAL A 516 13.30 10.87 20.57
C VAL A 516 14.45 10.36 21.43
N ALA A 517 15.68 10.72 21.07
CA ALA A 517 16.87 10.53 21.90
C ALA A 517 17.15 11.81 22.71
N PRO A 518 17.60 11.73 23.97
CA PRO A 518 17.83 12.93 24.78
C PRO A 518 18.87 13.90 24.17
N PHE A 519 18.66 15.21 24.35
CA PHE A 519 19.58 16.28 23.94
C PHE A 519 19.49 17.49 24.88
N TYR A 520 20.45 18.42 24.79
CA TYR A 520 20.49 19.61 25.61
C TYR A 520 20.32 20.88 24.77
N ILE A 521 19.50 21.82 25.25
CA ILE A 521 19.45 23.21 24.73
C ILE A 521 19.64 24.14 25.93
N ASP A 522 20.61 25.04 25.85
CA ASP A 522 20.93 26.02 26.91
C ASP A 522 21.07 25.39 28.30
N GLY A 523 21.66 24.19 28.37
CA GLY A 523 21.87 23.42 29.62
C GLY A 523 20.64 22.66 30.13
N PHE A 524 19.47 22.79 29.50
CA PHE A 524 18.26 22.03 29.84
C PHE A 524 18.16 20.73 29.05
N LEU A 525 17.85 19.62 29.74
CA LEU A 525 17.70 18.29 29.15
C LEU A 525 16.31 18.10 28.52
N TYR A 526 16.29 17.91 27.20
CA TYR A 526 15.12 17.55 26.43
C TYR A 526 15.07 16.03 26.22
N ASN A 527 13.95 15.42 26.60
CA ASN A 527 13.62 14.02 26.39
C ASN A 527 12.11 13.90 26.12
N ALA A 528 11.60 12.67 25.93
CA ALA A 528 10.18 12.47 25.64
C ALA A 528 9.24 13.15 26.66
N THR A 529 9.55 13.03 27.94
CA THR A 529 8.73 13.60 29.03
C THR A 529 8.75 15.13 29.02
N THR A 530 9.94 15.74 28.95
CA THR A 530 10.05 17.22 29.00
C THR A 530 9.49 17.86 27.73
N ILE A 531 9.66 17.22 26.56
CA ILE A 531 9.03 17.68 25.32
C ILE A 531 7.51 17.67 25.45
N ILE A 532 6.90 16.57 25.90
CA ILE A 532 5.43 16.48 26.07
C ILE A 532 4.91 17.55 27.04
N GLN A 533 5.62 17.79 28.16
CA GLN A 533 5.24 18.81 29.14
C GLN A 533 5.23 20.23 28.57
N GLN A 534 6.09 20.51 27.57
CA GLN A 534 6.11 21.79 26.88
C GLN A 534 5.00 21.95 25.83
N LEU A 535 4.40 20.85 25.34
CA LEU A 535 3.35 20.93 24.33
C LEU A 535 2.02 21.47 24.87
N GLY A 536 1.72 21.25 26.15
CA GLY A 536 0.48 21.68 26.79
C GLY A 536 0.20 20.99 28.12
N ASN A 537 -0.89 21.39 28.77
CA ASN A 537 -1.36 20.77 30.00
C ASN A 537 -2.34 19.63 29.70
N PHE A 538 -1.88 18.40 29.91
CA PHE A 538 -2.67 17.17 29.71
C PHE A 538 -3.09 16.50 31.02
N GLY A 539 -2.74 17.07 32.19
CA GLY A 539 -2.92 16.43 33.49
C GLY A 539 -4.38 16.26 33.92
N HIS A 540 -5.30 17.00 33.29
CA HIS A 540 -6.74 16.86 33.51
C HIS A 540 -7.37 15.69 32.71
N ILE A 541 -6.61 15.03 31.83
CA ILE A 541 -7.08 13.94 30.98
C ILE A 541 -6.66 12.61 31.60
N TYR A 542 -7.64 11.83 32.04
CA TYR A 542 -7.46 10.53 32.70
C TYR A 542 -7.66 9.34 31.74
N SER A 543 -7.97 9.60 30.47
CA SER A 543 -8.11 8.56 29.44
C SER A 543 -6.86 8.50 28.55
N PRO A 544 -6.16 7.34 28.48
CA PRO A 544 -4.94 7.21 27.68
C PRO A 544 -5.14 7.50 26.19
N ALA A 545 -6.23 7.00 25.61
CA ALA A 545 -6.56 7.21 24.20
C ALA A 545 -6.78 8.70 23.88
N LYS A 546 -7.55 9.38 24.72
CA LYS A 546 -7.81 10.81 24.56
C LYS A 546 -6.56 11.65 24.77
N GLN A 547 -5.76 11.34 25.80
CA GLN A 547 -4.52 12.08 26.07
C GLN A 547 -3.54 11.90 24.90
N ALA A 548 -3.37 10.67 24.40
CA ALA A 548 -2.57 10.37 23.22
C ALA A 548 -3.10 11.11 21.98
N ALA A 549 -4.41 11.15 21.76
CA ALA A 549 -5.01 11.91 20.67
C ALA A 549 -4.75 13.42 20.78
N ARG A 550 -4.71 13.99 22.00
CA ARG A 550 -4.42 15.42 22.22
C ARG A 550 -2.96 15.75 21.98
N ILE A 551 -2.04 14.95 22.52
CA ILE A 551 -0.61 15.01 22.22
C ILE A 551 -0.38 14.88 20.71
N GLY A 552 -1.04 13.91 20.07
CA GLY A 552 -0.95 13.62 18.64
C GLY A 552 -1.32 14.76 17.69
N GLN A 553 -2.08 15.76 18.16
CA GLN A 553 -2.41 16.93 17.35
C GLN A 553 -1.17 17.78 17.03
N THR A 554 -0.16 17.81 17.91
CA THR A 554 1.07 18.59 17.67
C THR A 554 2.02 17.90 16.68
N PHE A 555 1.86 16.60 16.49
CA PHE A 555 2.64 15.77 15.55
C PHE A 555 2.02 15.70 14.15
N SER A 556 0.99 16.49 13.89
CA SER A 556 0.32 16.44 12.61
C SER A 556 0.96 17.38 11.60
N ASP A 557 1.04 16.95 10.35
CA ASP A 557 1.63 17.72 9.27
C ASP A 557 0.81 18.98 8.99
N THR A 558 1.50 20.09 8.80
CA THR A 558 0.90 21.42 8.61
C THR A 558 1.67 22.15 7.53
N LEU A 559 0.96 22.73 6.55
CA LEU A 559 1.52 23.34 5.34
C LEU A 559 2.29 24.65 5.60
N THR A 560 1.81 25.42 6.57
CA THR A 560 2.35 26.75 6.91
C THR A 560 2.02 27.04 8.38
N SER A 561 2.83 27.88 9.02
CA SER A 561 2.68 28.33 10.39
C SER A 561 2.72 29.85 10.41
N ILE A 562 1.63 30.49 10.83
CA ILE A 562 1.49 31.96 10.80
C ILE A 562 1.41 32.48 12.23
N PRO A 563 2.32 33.36 12.66
CA PRO A 563 2.33 33.89 14.01
C PRO A 563 1.15 34.82 14.26
N VAL A 564 0.46 34.60 15.37
CA VAL A 564 -0.67 35.41 15.81
C VAL A 564 -0.46 35.78 17.27
N THR A 565 -0.56 37.07 17.58
CA THR A 565 -0.49 37.54 18.96
C THR A 565 -1.76 37.14 19.71
N PRO A 566 -1.68 36.71 20.98
CA PRO A 566 -2.83 36.29 21.78
C PRO A 566 -3.97 37.32 21.82
N ASP A 567 -3.64 38.61 21.81
CA ASP A 567 -4.63 39.72 21.84
C ASP A 567 -5.58 39.76 20.63
N LEU A 568 -5.22 39.07 19.54
CA LEU A 568 -6.06 38.98 18.34
C LEU A 568 -7.05 37.81 18.41
N VAL A 569 -6.96 36.98 19.46
CA VAL A 569 -7.78 35.79 19.64
C VAL A 569 -8.92 36.08 20.58
N SER A 570 -10.14 35.75 20.17
CA SER A 570 -11.36 35.85 20.95
C SER A 570 -12.00 34.47 21.09
N ILE A 571 -12.61 34.18 22.24
CA ILE A 571 -13.37 32.96 22.46
C ILE A 571 -14.85 33.34 22.57
N GLU A 572 -15.68 32.82 21.68
CA GLU A 572 -17.13 33.00 21.69
C GLU A 572 -17.84 31.69 22.05
N GLU A 573 -19.01 31.79 22.71
CA GLU A 573 -19.79 30.62 23.11
C GLU A 573 -20.24 29.77 21.92
N ASP A 574 -20.31 28.45 22.11
CA ASP A 574 -20.87 27.56 21.09
C ASP A 574 -22.37 27.81 20.86
N VAL A 575 -22.81 27.72 19.61
CA VAL A 575 -24.22 27.79 19.25
C VAL A 575 -24.89 26.47 19.62
N LYS A 576 -25.61 26.46 20.73
CA LYS A 576 -26.30 25.28 21.27
C LYS A 576 -27.80 25.41 21.17
N ARG A 577 -28.48 24.37 20.69
CA ARG A 577 -29.95 24.25 20.68
C ARG A 577 -30.34 22.81 20.97
N ASN A 578 -31.37 22.59 21.78
CA ASN A 578 -31.90 21.26 22.09
C ASN A 578 -30.82 20.24 22.53
N GLY A 579 -29.81 20.69 23.27
CA GLY A 579 -28.69 19.84 23.72
C GLY A 579 -27.67 19.46 22.63
N ARG A 580 -27.80 19.99 21.41
CA ARG A 580 -26.86 19.80 20.29
C ARG A 580 -26.05 21.06 20.03
N VAL A 581 -24.84 20.89 19.48
CA VAL A 581 -23.89 21.96 19.20
C VAL A 581 -23.82 22.17 17.68
N PHE A 582 -24.36 23.27 17.19
CA PHE A 582 -24.40 23.60 15.76
C PHE A 582 -23.06 24.16 15.24
N SER A 583 -22.23 24.66 16.16
CA SER A 583 -20.91 25.24 15.88
C SER A 583 -19.74 24.31 16.21
N ASP A 584 -19.96 22.99 16.34
CA ASP A 584 -18.94 22.06 16.84
C ASP A 584 -17.71 22.04 15.93
N GLY A 585 -16.61 22.65 16.41
CA GLY A 585 -15.33 22.68 15.70
C GLY A 585 -15.15 23.81 14.68
N VAL A 586 -16.01 24.84 14.64
CA VAL A 586 -15.88 25.95 13.68
C VAL A 586 -15.78 27.34 14.34
N GLY A 587 -14.91 28.19 13.78
CA GLY A 587 -14.72 29.59 14.16
C GLY A 587 -14.62 30.51 12.94
N THR A 588 -14.20 31.76 13.16
CA THR A 588 -14.11 32.78 12.10
C THR A 588 -12.82 33.60 12.14
N ILE A 589 -12.46 34.17 11.00
CA ILE A 589 -11.37 35.14 10.86
C ILE A 589 -11.82 36.38 10.10
N SER A 590 -11.23 37.52 10.42
CA SER A 590 -11.45 38.76 9.69
C SER A 590 -10.76 38.76 8.33
N ALA A 591 -11.16 39.69 7.46
CA ALA A 591 -10.52 39.89 6.17
C ALA A 591 -9.01 40.20 6.32
N SER A 592 -8.61 41.03 7.28
CA SER A 592 -7.19 41.37 7.46
C SER A 592 -6.35 40.18 7.92
N MET A 593 -6.89 39.30 8.77
CA MET A 593 -6.23 38.05 9.16
C MET A 593 -6.11 37.09 7.95
N MET A 594 -7.15 37.02 7.12
CA MET A 594 -7.13 36.22 5.89
C MET A 594 -6.05 36.68 4.88
N HIS A 595 -5.87 37.99 4.71
CA HIS A 595 -4.81 38.52 3.84
C HIS A 595 -3.42 38.19 4.37
N MET A 596 -3.23 38.12 5.68
CA MET A 596 -1.98 37.66 6.29
C MET A 596 -1.71 36.20 5.93
N ILE A 597 -2.74 35.34 6.03
CA ILE A 597 -2.64 33.95 5.59
C ILE A 597 -2.25 33.86 4.10
N TRP A 598 -2.92 34.61 3.23
CA TRP A 598 -2.63 34.59 1.79
C TRP A 598 -1.24 35.08 1.41
N LYS A 599 -0.59 35.90 2.24
CA LYS A 599 0.76 36.40 1.98
C LYS A 599 1.81 35.30 2.19
N ASP A 600 1.64 34.50 3.24
CA ASP A 600 2.60 33.46 3.64
C ASP A 600 2.25 32.08 3.06
N TYR A 601 1.03 31.91 2.54
CA TYR A 601 0.59 30.68 1.89
C TYR A 601 1.43 30.41 0.64
N SER A 602 2.36 29.48 0.79
CA SER A 602 3.37 29.15 -0.21
C SER A 602 2.71 28.47 -1.42
N LEU A 603 3.06 28.97 -2.60
CA LEU A 603 2.69 28.52 -3.96
C LEU A 603 1.58 29.33 -4.65
N ARG A 604 1.90 29.69 -5.89
CA ARG A 604 1.21 30.51 -6.89
C ARG A 604 -0.16 29.93 -7.29
N THR A 605 -1.06 29.67 -6.35
CA THR A 605 -2.42 29.27 -6.70
C THR A 605 -3.16 30.47 -7.25
N MET A 606 -3.72 30.35 -8.47
CA MET A 606 -4.58 31.40 -9.05
C MET A 606 -5.78 31.73 -8.13
N VAL A 607 -6.17 30.78 -7.27
CA VAL A 607 -7.29 30.92 -6.33
C VAL A 607 -6.78 31.10 -4.91
N LYS A 608 -7.33 32.10 -4.21
CA LYS A 608 -7.05 32.40 -2.79
C LYS A 608 -8.21 31.88 -1.91
N PRO A 609 -7.99 30.89 -1.03
CA PRO A 609 -9.07 30.21 -0.28
C PRO A 609 -9.72 31.11 0.79
N THR A 610 -10.99 30.84 1.12
CA THR A 610 -11.77 31.58 2.14
C THR A 610 -12.18 30.75 3.37
N VAL A 611 -11.85 29.46 3.36
CA VAL A 611 -12.05 28.54 4.48
C VAL A 611 -10.78 27.72 4.70
N PHE A 612 -10.43 27.49 5.95
CA PHE A 612 -9.19 26.82 6.36
C PHE A 612 -9.46 25.83 7.48
N GLN A 613 -8.84 24.66 7.39
CA GLN A 613 -8.70 23.74 8.51
C GLN A 613 -7.41 24.08 9.25
N ILE A 614 -7.50 24.27 10.56
CA ILE A 614 -6.39 24.78 11.36
C ILE A 614 -6.11 23.95 12.61
N ARG A 615 -4.86 24.05 13.07
CA ARG A 615 -4.45 23.82 14.45
C ARG A 615 -3.90 25.13 15.00
N PHE A 616 -4.26 25.47 16.22
CA PHE A 616 -3.82 26.71 16.87
C PHE A 616 -3.68 26.47 18.37
N ALA A 617 -2.46 26.49 18.90
CA ALA A 617 -2.19 26.07 20.29
C ALA A 617 -2.87 24.71 20.59
N GLY A 618 -3.78 24.65 21.56
CA GLY A 618 -4.58 23.46 21.87
C GLY A 618 -5.93 23.34 21.13
N ALA A 619 -6.22 24.27 20.22
CA ALA A 619 -7.44 24.28 19.42
C ALA A 619 -7.28 23.57 18.06
N LYS A 620 -8.37 22.93 17.61
CA LYS A 620 -8.49 22.28 16.30
C LYS A 620 -9.87 22.59 15.71
N GLY A 621 -9.93 22.94 14.43
CA GLY A 621 -11.20 23.10 13.74
C GLY A 621 -11.12 23.79 12.37
N MET A 622 -12.27 24.20 11.86
CA MET A 622 -12.39 25.05 10.68
C MET A 622 -12.47 26.52 11.07
N ILE A 623 -11.94 27.40 10.22
CA ILE A 623 -12.17 28.85 10.26
C ILE A 623 -12.61 29.36 8.89
N SER A 624 -13.58 30.27 8.88
CA SER A 624 -14.11 30.90 7.66
C SER A 624 -13.97 32.42 7.69
N LEU A 625 -14.01 33.05 6.51
CA LEU A 625 -14.10 34.51 6.41
C LEU A 625 -15.39 35.02 7.04
N ASP A 626 -15.27 35.89 8.04
CA ASP A 626 -16.36 36.78 8.44
C ASP A 626 -16.01 38.22 8.04
N SER A 627 -16.62 38.68 6.95
CA SER A 627 -16.38 40.03 6.43
C SER A 627 -17.04 41.14 7.25
N ARG A 628 -17.83 40.80 8.28
CA ARG A 628 -18.39 41.77 9.23
C ARG A 628 -17.36 42.16 10.29
N LYS A 629 -16.33 41.33 10.51
CA LYS A 629 -15.27 41.59 11.49
C LYS A 629 -14.21 42.54 10.93
N ASN A 630 -13.89 43.58 11.71
CA ASN A 630 -12.87 44.58 11.39
C ASN A 630 -11.53 44.25 12.07
N GLY A 631 -10.44 44.85 11.56
CA GLY A 631 -9.08 44.63 12.11
C GLY A 631 -8.57 43.20 11.89
N LYS A 632 -7.48 42.83 12.57
CA LYS A 632 -6.98 41.45 12.61
C LYS A 632 -7.66 40.72 13.77
N SER A 633 -8.42 39.67 13.49
CA SER A 633 -9.04 38.87 14.55
C SER A 633 -9.21 37.41 14.14
N LEU A 634 -9.04 36.55 15.14
CA LEU A 634 -9.34 35.12 15.12
C LEU A 634 -10.37 34.84 16.23
N MET A 635 -11.47 34.20 15.88
CA MET A 635 -12.47 33.75 16.83
C MET A 635 -12.46 32.23 16.91
N LEU A 636 -12.35 31.73 18.13
CA LEU A 636 -12.43 30.32 18.47
C LEU A 636 -13.65 30.07 19.37
N ARG A 637 -14.06 28.80 19.49
CA ARG A 637 -15.15 28.38 20.38
C ARG A 637 -14.68 27.30 21.37
N PRO A 638 -15.35 27.10 22.51
CA PRO A 638 -15.02 26.04 23.47
C PRO A 638 -14.91 24.65 22.83
N SER A 639 -15.82 24.30 21.91
CA SER A 639 -15.77 23.05 21.14
C SER A 639 -14.46 22.85 20.37
N MET A 640 -13.75 23.92 19.98
CA MET A 640 -12.47 23.83 19.27
C MET A 640 -11.29 23.56 20.20
N ILE A 641 -11.33 24.03 21.45
CA ILE A 641 -10.21 24.01 22.40
C ILE A 641 -10.15 22.64 23.08
N LYS A 642 -9.10 21.87 22.81
CA LYS A 642 -8.99 20.47 23.25
C LYS A 642 -8.07 20.28 24.47
N PHE A 643 -7.17 21.21 24.72
CA PHE A 643 -6.29 21.31 25.89
C PHE A 643 -5.72 22.73 25.99
N GLU A 644 -5.21 23.10 27.16
CA GLU A 644 -4.58 24.40 27.39
C GLU A 644 -3.08 24.35 27.15
N VAL A 645 -2.51 25.44 26.66
CA VAL A 645 -1.05 25.58 26.47
C VAL A 645 -0.55 26.66 27.42
N ARG A 646 0.58 26.42 28.08
CA ARG A 646 1.24 27.44 28.93
C ARG A 646 1.83 28.52 28.02
N ASN A 647 1.75 29.80 28.41
CA ASN A 647 2.20 30.94 27.62
C ASN A 647 3.66 30.79 27.13
N SER A 648 3.86 30.17 25.98
CA SER A 648 5.13 30.11 25.25
C SER A 648 4.96 30.87 23.94
N ALA A 649 5.92 31.73 23.59
CA ALA A 649 5.86 32.60 22.41
C ALA A 649 5.60 31.84 21.10
N ASP A 650 6.05 30.58 20.99
CA ASP A 650 5.89 29.75 19.78
C ASP A 650 4.57 28.94 19.71
N ALA A 651 3.72 28.98 20.74
CA ALA A 651 2.48 28.20 20.77
C ALA A 651 1.34 28.81 19.94
N PHE A 652 1.37 30.12 19.72
CA PHE A 652 0.27 30.89 19.11
C PHE A 652 0.47 31.09 17.61
N ASN A 653 0.60 29.97 16.89
CA ASN A 653 0.69 29.96 15.45
C ASN A 653 -0.56 29.33 14.83
N ILE A 654 -1.13 29.94 13.79
CA ILE A 654 -2.12 29.28 12.94
C ILE A 654 -1.37 28.30 12.04
N GLU A 655 -1.58 27.02 12.29
CA GLU A 655 -1.00 25.93 11.52
C GLU A 655 -2.04 25.39 10.54
N LEU A 656 -1.81 25.58 9.24
CA LEU A 656 -2.78 25.22 8.20
C LEU A 656 -2.70 23.73 7.85
N CYS A 657 -3.83 23.04 7.94
CA CYS A 657 -3.95 21.60 7.68
C CYS A 657 -4.61 21.32 6.32
N GLY A 658 -5.51 22.21 5.89
CA GLY A 658 -6.28 22.10 4.66
C GLY A 658 -6.96 23.43 4.34
N SER A 659 -7.39 23.60 3.09
CA SER A 659 -8.04 24.84 2.64
C SER A 659 -8.96 24.61 1.43
N GLY A 660 -9.98 25.45 1.31
CA GLY A 660 -10.96 25.41 0.21
C GLY A 660 -10.44 25.95 -1.13
N ILE A 661 -9.32 25.45 -1.65
CA ILE A 661 -8.70 25.94 -2.89
C ILE A 661 -9.52 25.54 -4.13
N ARG A 662 -10.07 24.33 -4.14
CA ARG A 662 -10.89 23.80 -5.24
C ARG A 662 -12.04 22.95 -4.69
N SER A 663 -13.15 22.93 -5.40
CA SER A 663 -14.18 21.90 -5.19
C SER A 663 -13.61 20.52 -5.53
N LEU A 664 -13.85 19.54 -4.66
CA LEU A 664 -13.38 18.18 -4.90
C LEU A 664 -14.43 17.38 -5.69
N PRO A 665 -14.04 16.60 -6.70
CA PRO A 665 -14.98 15.74 -7.42
C PRO A 665 -15.52 14.65 -6.50
N PHE A 666 -16.84 14.43 -6.58
CA PHE A 666 -17.48 13.35 -5.85
C PHE A 666 -17.38 12.03 -6.61
N PHE A 667 -17.10 10.96 -5.86
CA PHE A 667 -17.12 9.59 -6.33
C PHE A 667 -18.04 8.76 -5.45
N LEU A 668 -18.92 8.00 -6.09
CA LEU A 668 -19.61 6.89 -5.43
C LEU A 668 -18.59 5.88 -4.92
N ASN A 669 -18.99 5.12 -3.91
CA ASN A 669 -18.25 3.98 -3.41
C ASN A 669 -19.22 2.83 -3.15
N ALA A 670 -18.69 1.61 -3.00
CA ALA A 670 -19.51 0.42 -2.81
C ALA A 670 -20.54 0.53 -1.67
N GLN A 671 -20.16 1.16 -0.55
CA GLN A 671 -21.02 1.31 0.62
C GLN A 671 -22.20 2.24 0.32
N LEU A 672 -21.91 3.39 -0.28
CA LEU A 672 -22.91 4.39 -0.60
C LEU A 672 -23.84 3.95 -1.73
N ILE A 673 -23.33 3.22 -2.73
CA ILE A 673 -24.16 2.61 -3.77
C ILE A 673 -25.16 1.63 -3.14
N LYS A 674 -24.73 0.83 -2.16
CA LYS A 674 -25.63 -0.10 -1.47
C LYS A 674 -26.72 0.65 -0.68
N ILE A 675 -26.37 1.73 0.01
CA ILE A 675 -27.36 2.58 0.69
C ILE A 675 -28.35 3.17 -0.32
N PHE A 676 -27.89 3.73 -1.44
CA PHE A 676 -28.78 4.30 -2.44
C PHE A 676 -29.69 3.26 -3.12
N GLU A 677 -29.19 2.06 -3.37
CA GLU A 677 -29.98 0.92 -3.84
C GLU A 677 -31.17 0.67 -2.91
N ASP A 678 -30.90 0.56 -1.61
CA ASP A 678 -31.92 0.24 -0.60
C ASP A 678 -32.87 1.43 -0.33
N LEU A 679 -32.40 2.66 -0.51
CA LEU A 679 -33.23 3.87 -0.50
C LEU A 679 -34.07 4.04 -1.78
N GLY A 680 -33.92 3.14 -2.77
CA GLY A 680 -34.77 3.04 -3.95
C GLY A 680 -34.31 3.81 -5.18
N VAL A 681 -33.04 4.24 -5.23
CA VAL A 681 -32.44 4.81 -6.44
C VAL A 681 -32.40 3.74 -7.54
N ASP A 682 -32.68 4.11 -8.79
CA ASP A 682 -32.73 3.15 -9.88
C ASP A 682 -31.34 2.57 -10.20
N GLY A 683 -31.27 1.23 -10.23
CA GLY A 683 -30.05 0.49 -10.51
C GLY A 683 -29.46 0.77 -11.91
N GLY A 684 -30.33 1.10 -12.87
CA GLY A 684 -29.93 1.46 -14.23
C GLY A 684 -29.02 2.70 -14.27
N MET A 685 -29.17 3.63 -13.32
CA MET A 685 -28.39 4.86 -13.29
C MET A 685 -26.93 4.61 -12.90
N PHE A 686 -26.67 3.73 -11.93
CA PHE A 686 -25.31 3.34 -11.56
C PHE A 686 -24.60 2.62 -12.70
N LEU A 687 -25.30 1.72 -13.38
CA LEU A 687 -24.78 1.00 -14.54
C LEU A 687 -24.45 1.96 -15.68
N LYS A 688 -25.31 2.96 -15.92
CA LYS A 688 -25.05 4.01 -16.91
C LYS A 688 -23.82 4.84 -16.55
N LEU A 689 -23.72 5.35 -15.33
CA LEU A 689 -22.56 6.13 -14.88
C LEU A 689 -21.24 5.34 -15.03
N GLN A 690 -21.24 4.04 -14.71
CA GLN A 690 -20.07 3.20 -14.92
C GLN A 690 -19.79 2.95 -16.40
N ALA A 691 -20.83 2.70 -17.22
CA ALA A 691 -20.68 2.50 -18.66
C ALA A 691 -20.11 3.75 -19.34
N ASP A 692 -20.57 4.94 -18.95
CA ASP A 692 -20.06 6.22 -19.44
C ASP A 692 -18.58 6.41 -19.08
N GLU A 693 -18.17 6.06 -17.85
CA GLU A 693 -16.77 6.13 -17.44
C GLU A 693 -15.91 5.08 -18.17
N ILE A 694 -16.40 3.85 -18.37
CA ILE A 694 -15.70 2.82 -19.18
C ILE A 694 -15.54 3.29 -20.63
N ALA A 695 -16.58 3.90 -21.22
CA ALA A 695 -16.52 4.46 -22.56
C ALA A 695 -15.48 5.59 -22.64
N ARG A 696 -15.42 6.45 -21.62
CA ARG A 696 -14.37 7.47 -21.49
C ARG A 696 -12.97 6.85 -21.42
N LEU A 697 -12.78 5.78 -20.65
CA LEU A 697 -11.50 5.06 -20.58
C LEU A 697 -11.13 4.42 -21.92
N ARG A 698 -12.09 3.81 -22.65
CA ARG A 698 -11.85 3.25 -23.99
C ARG A 698 -11.46 4.33 -25.00
N ALA A 699 -12.10 5.50 -24.95
CA ALA A 699 -11.82 6.61 -25.85
C ALA A 699 -10.37 7.14 -25.75
N THR A 700 -9.67 6.89 -24.64
CA THR A 700 -8.25 7.24 -24.50
C THR A 700 -7.33 6.46 -25.45
N ALA A 701 -7.79 5.33 -26.02
CA ALA A 701 -7.03 4.55 -26.99
C ALA A 701 -7.06 5.17 -28.40
N THR A 702 -8.11 5.91 -28.72
CA THR A 702 -8.39 6.40 -30.08
C THR A 702 -8.32 7.92 -30.21
N SER A 703 -8.51 8.66 -29.12
CA SER A 703 -8.52 10.12 -29.11
C SER A 703 -7.41 10.69 -28.22
N THR A 704 -6.44 11.36 -28.84
CA THR A 704 -5.37 12.11 -28.18
C THR A 704 -5.91 13.13 -27.18
N ALA A 705 -6.93 13.91 -27.57
CA ALA A 705 -7.53 14.92 -26.70
C ALA A 705 -8.16 14.29 -25.44
N GLN A 706 -8.82 13.14 -25.58
CA GLN A 706 -9.40 12.43 -24.43
C GLN A 706 -8.32 11.78 -23.56
N ALA A 707 -7.23 11.28 -24.16
CA ALA A 707 -6.07 10.76 -23.43
C ALA A 707 -5.39 11.86 -22.59
N ALA A 708 -5.14 13.03 -23.17
CA ALA A 708 -4.57 14.18 -22.46
C ALA A 708 -5.48 14.64 -21.31
N ARG A 709 -6.78 14.85 -21.57
CA ARG A 709 -7.76 15.22 -20.54
C ARG A 709 -7.87 14.17 -19.43
N PHE A 710 -7.78 12.88 -19.77
CA PHE A 710 -7.81 11.81 -18.78
C PHE A 710 -6.61 11.91 -17.82
N LEU A 711 -5.40 12.12 -18.33
CA LEU A 711 -4.22 12.30 -17.49
C LEU A 711 -4.30 13.56 -16.61
N GLU A 712 -4.83 14.66 -17.15
CA GLU A 712 -5.06 15.90 -16.40
C GLU A 712 -6.05 15.70 -15.24
N ASP A 713 -7.22 15.12 -15.52
CA ASP A 713 -8.27 14.87 -14.53
C ASP A 713 -7.82 13.90 -13.43
N THR A 714 -6.93 12.97 -13.76
CA THR A 714 -6.46 11.94 -12.84
C THR A 714 -5.19 12.33 -12.09
N ASN A 715 -4.59 13.48 -12.44
CA ASN A 715 -3.33 13.99 -11.92
C ASN A 715 -2.17 12.98 -12.05
N ILE A 716 -2.18 12.20 -13.14
CA ILE A 716 -1.17 11.19 -13.48
C ILE A 716 -0.13 11.83 -14.40
N ALA A 717 1.15 11.77 -14.02
CA ALA A 717 2.29 12.34 -14.77
C ALA A 717 2.10 13.81 -15.21
N LYS A 718 1.23 14.57 -14.51
CA LYS A 718 0.92 15.96 -14.85
C LYS A 718 2.16 16.86 -14.71
N SER A 719 2.92 16.65 -13.64
CA SER A 719 4.16 17.37 -13.33
C SER A 719 5.23 17.20 -14.41
N VAL A 720 5.30 16.02 -15.03
CA VAL A 720 6.20 15.72 -16.16
C VAL A 720 5.78 16.44 -17.44
N GLY A 721 4.53 16.89 -17.54
CA GLY A 721 3.98 17.47 -18.77
C GLY A 721 3.52 16.42 -19.78
N PHE A 722 3.26 15.18 -19.33
CA PHE A 722 2.81 14.10 -20.21
C PHE A 722 1.49 14.40 -20.97
N PRO A 723 0.46 15.02 -20.36
CA PRO A 723 -0.75 15.41 -21.11
C PRO A 723 -0.44 16.36 -22.28
N TRP A 724 0.47 17.31 -22.05
CA TRP A 724 0.92 18.29 -23.04
C TRP A 724 1.72 17.63 -24.16
N LEU A 725 2.63 16.70 -23.81
CA LEU A 725 3.40 15.93 -24.79
C LEU A 725 2.47 15.20 -25.77
N ILE A 726 1.47 14.49 -25.24
CA ILE A 726 0.49 13.76 -26.08
C ILE A 726 -0.21 14.70 -27.06
N SER A 727 -0.58 15.90 -26.61
CA SER A 727 -1.24 16.90 -27.47
C SER A 727 -0.34 17.44 -28.57
N ILE A 728 0.95 17.66 -28.27
CA ILE A 728 1.91 18.15 -29.27
C ILE A 728 2.32 17.08 -30.28
N LEU A 729 2.52 15.83 -29.84
CA LEU A 729 2.87 14.73 -30.74
C LEU A 729 1.85 14.61 -31.91
N GLN A 730 0.57 14.83 -31.62
CA GLN A 730 -0.47 14.85 -32.66
C GLN A 730 -0.24 15.95 -33.71
N GLY A 731 0.26 17.12 -33.32
CA GLY A 731 0.63 18.20 -34.25
C GLY A 731 1.76 17.80 -35.20
N PHE A 732 2.64 16.89 -34.77
CA PHE A 732 3.72 16.33 -35.58
C PHE A 732 3.30 15.09 -36.39
N GLY A 733 2.04 14.65 -36.30
CA GLY A 733 1.58 13.39 -36.89
C GLY A 733 2.15 12.14 -36.20
N LEU A 734 2.67 12.27 -34.98
CA LEU A 734 3.22 11.20 -34.16
C LEU A 734 2.19 10.72 -33.13
N ARG A 735 2.27 9.46 -32.72
CA ARG A 735 1.39 8.90 -31.69
C ARG A 735 2.21 8.36 -30.53
N HIS A 736 1.82 8.74 -29.31
CA HIS A 736 2.41 8.19 -28.08
C HIS A 736 2.30 6.66 -27.97
N SER A 737 1.33 6.05 -28.67
CA SER A 737 1.12 4.60 -28.72
C SER A 737 2.22 3.84 -29.44
N ASP A 738 2.97 4.52 -30.31
CA ASP A 738 4.03 3.91 -31.11
C ASP A 738 5.36 3.80 -30.31
N ASP A 739 5.41 4.39 -29.11
CA ASP A 739 6.48 4.18 -28.12
C ASP A 739 6.04 3.19 -27.03
N GLU A 740 6.92 2.24 -26.69
CA GLU A 740 6.63 1.18 -25.72
C GLU A 740 6.42 1.72 -24.29
N PHE A 741 7.26 2.67 -23.86
CA PHE A 741 7.20 3.22 -22.51
C PHE A 741 5.94 4.07 -22.30
N LEU A 742 5.67 5.02 -23.21
CA LEU A 742 4.49 5.88 -23.15
C LEU A 742 3.19 5.08 -23.27
N ARG A 743 3.16 4.06 -24.16
CA ARG A 743 2.03 3.14 -24.27
C ARG A 743 1.77 2.41 -22.95
N ARG A 744 2.81 1.87 -22.31
CA ARG A 744 2.68 1.18 -21.01
C ARG A 744 2.23 2.09 -19.89
N VAL A 745 2.76 3.31 -19.80
CA VAL A 745 2.32 4.31 -18.81
C VAL A 745 0.82 4.57 -18.97
N MET A 746 0.34 4.76 -20.21
CA MET A 746 -1.09 4.95 -20.48
C MET A 746 -1.94 3.72 -20.15
N GLU A 747 -1.49 2.52 -20.54
CA GLU A 747 -2.17 1.26 -20.20
C GLU A 747 -2.29 1.07 -18.69
N LEU A 748 -1.21 1.34 -17.95
CA LEU A 748 -1.19 1.22 -16.49
C LEU A 748 -2.10 2.27 -15.82
N ALA A 749 -2.06 3.53 -16.28
CA ALA A 749 -2.94 4.59 -15.80
C ALA A 749 -4.41 4.24 -15.98
N VAL A 750 -4.78 3.71 -17.15
CA VAL A 750 -6.15 3.26 -17.45
C VAL A 750 -6.53 2.04 -16.61
N LEU A 751 -5.63 1.05 -16.47
CA LEU A 751 -5.86 -0.15 -15.67
C LEU A 751 -6.12 0.21 -14.20
N ILE A 752 -5.36 1.14 -13.61
CA ILE A 752 -5.58 1.60 -12.24
C ILE A 752 -7.00 2.13 -12.05
N LYS A 753 -7.51 2.93 -13.00
CA LYS A 753 -8.86 3.48 -12.94
C LYS A 753 -9.93 2.42 -13.16
N LEU A 754 -9.70 1.49 -14.10
CA LEU A 754 -10.58 0.36 -14.33
C LEU A 754 -10.71 -0.53 -13.08
N ARG A 755 -9.61 -0.73 -12.34
CA ARG A 755 -9.60 -1.48 -11.07
C ARG A 755 -10.28 -0.73 -9.94
N ASP A 756 -10.13 0.59 -9.86
CA ASP A 756 -10.88 1.45 -8.92
C ASP A 756 -12.41 1.33 -9.17
N LEU A 757 -12.85 1.26 -10.43
CA LEU A 757 -14.25 0.98 -10.78
C LEU A 757 -14.66 -0.44 -10.36
N LYS A 758 -13.90 -1.46 -10.77
CA LYS A 758 -14.27 -2.87 -10.54
C LYS A 758 -14.29 -3.28 -9.05
N TYR A 759 -13.22 -2.98 -8.31
CA TYR A 759 -13.04 -3.52 -6.95
C TYR A 759 -13.50 -2.57 -5.83
N ARG A 760 -13.74 -1.29 -6.15
CA ARG A 760 -14.16 -0.28 -5.17
C ARG A 760 -15.45 0.44 -5.55
N ALA A 761 -15.99 0.18 -6.75
CA ALA A 761 -17.14 0.89 -7.31
C ALA A 761 -16.94 2.41 -7.25
N ARG A 762 -15.71 2.88 -7.52
CA ARG A 762 -15.32 4.29 -7.44
C ARG A 762 -15.76 5.04 -8.70
N ILE A 763 -17.05 5.33 -8.81
CA ILE A 763 -17.66 5.92 -10.02
C ILE A 763 -17.82 7.42 -9.83
N ARG A 764 -17.30 8.23 -10.77
CA ARG A 764 -17.45 9.69 -10.73
C ARG A 764 -18.90 10.08 -11.02
N VAL A 765 -19.44 11.04 -10.28
CA VAL A 765 -20.76 11.63 -10.57
C VAL A 765 -20.57 13.08 -10.98
N PRO A 766 -20.84 13.46 -12.24
CA PRO A 766 -20.61 14.83 -12.71
C PRO A 766 -21.44 15.89 -11.97
N LYS A 767 -22.70 15.58 -11.62
CA LYS A 767 -23.62 16.49 -10.90
C LYS A 767 -23.54 16.34 -9.38
N ALA A 768 -22.32 16.30 -8.87
CA ALA A 768 -22.05 16.22 -7.44
C ALA A 768 -20.67 16.79 -7.09
N VAL A 769 -20.55 17.35 -5.89
CA VAL A 769 -19.32 17.97 -5.38
C VAL A 769 -19.06 17.58 -3.94
N THR A 770 -17.80 17.56 -3.56
CA THR A 770 -17.35 17.37 -2.18
C THR A 770 -16.70 18.65 -1.67
N LEU A 771 -17.18 19.19 -0.54
CA LEU A 771 -16.82 20.53 -0.03
C LEU A 771 -16.57 20.50 1.49
N PHE A 772 -15.79 21.45 2.01
CA PHE A 772 -15.66 21.67 3.45
C PHE A 772 -16.95 22.23 4.05
N GLY A 773 -17.33 21.71 5.22
CA GLY A 773 -18.46 22.21 6.00
C GLY A 773 -18.09 23.39 6.89
N ILE A 774 -18.96 24.40 6.94
CA ILE A 774 -18.91 25.51 7.90
C ILE A 774 -20.33 25.89 8.38
N MET A 775 -20.43 26.68 9.44
CA MET A 775 -21.71 27.15 9.98
C MET A 775 -22.10 28.51 9.40
N ASP A 776 -23.41 28.75 9.27
CA ASP A 776 -23.98 30.07 8.99
C ASP A 776 -23.91 30.99 10.22
N GLU A 777 -22.87 31.83 10.25
CA GLU A 777 -22.65 32.87 11.27
C GLU A 777 -23.63 34.07 11.16
N THR A 778 -24.50 34.09 10.15
CA THR A 778 -25.48 35.17 9.91
C THR A 778 -26.90 34.81 10.35
N GLY A 779 -27.23 33.52 10.42
CA GLY A 779 -28.59 33.04 10.76
C GLY A 779 -29.63 33.29 9.67
N ILE A 780 -29.20 33.38 8.41
CA ILE A 780 -30.09 33.57 7.26
C ILE A 780 -30.70 32.23 6.84
N LEU A 781 -29.93 31.14 6.90
CA LEU A 781 -30.37 29.81 6.48
C LEU A 781 -31.33 29.22 7.50
N LYS A 782 -32.50 28.75 7.03
CA LYS A 782 -33.49 28.03 7.84
C LYS A 782 -33.09 26.57 8.03
N GLU A 783 -33.81 25.88 8.92
CA GLU A 783 -33.65 24.43 9.09
C GLU A 783 -33.83 23.70 7.75
N GLY A 784 -32.91 22.78 7.45
CA GLY A 784 -32.89 22.02 6.19
C GLY A 784 -32.36 22.79 4.98
N GLU A 785 -31.98 24.07 5.11
CA GLU A 785 -31.34 24.85 4.06
C GLU A 785 -29.81 24.82 4.15
N ILE A 786 -29.17 24.77 2.99
CA ILE A 786 -27.72 24.91 2.84
C ILE A 786 -27.40 25.99 1.81
N PHE A 787 -26.27 26.69 2.00
CA PHE A 787 -25.69 27.54 0.97
C PHE A 787 -24.42 26.87 0.43
N CYS A 788 -24.44 26.48 -0.83
CA CYS A 788 -23.35 25.75 -1.48
C CYS A 788 -22.73 26.61 -2.58
N THR A 789 -21.44 26.88 -2.46
CA THR A 789 -20.72 27.71 -3.43
C THR A 789 -19.38 27.08 -3.82
N SER A 790 -19.09 27.09 -5.11
CA SER A 790 -17.86 26.55 -5.70
C SER A 790 -17.30 27.51 -6.75
N LEU A 791 -16.03 27.36 -7.09
CA LEU A 791 -15.46 28.01 -8.26
C LEU A 791 -15.52 27.06 -9.45
N SER A 792 -15.94 27.58 -10.61
CA SER A 792 -15.83 26.88 -11.88
C SER A 792 -14.38 26.73 -12.32
N ASP A 793 -14.12 25.90 -13.34
CA ASP A 793 -12.79 25.73 -13.92
C ASP A 793 -12.20 27.05 -14.47
N LYS A 794 -13.06 28.02 -14.79
CA LYS A 794 -12.69 29.37 -15.23
C LYS A 794 -12.49 30.36 -14.07
N GLY A 795 -12.65 29.91 -12.83
CA GLY A 795 -12.52 30.72 -11.62
C GLY A 795 -13.75 31.56 -11.27
N PHE A 796 -14.88 31.36 -11.97
CA PHE A 796 -16.12 32.07 -11.62
C PHE A 796 -16.82 31.41 -10.45
N ARG A 797 -17.33 32.21 -9.51
CA ARG A 797 -18.13 31.71 -8.40
C ARG A 797 -19.50 31.26 -8.89
N GLU A 798 -19.85 30.03 -8.58
CA GLU A 798 -21.14 29.42 -8.81
C GLU A 798 -21.83 29.19 -7.46
N VAL A 799 -23.14 29.45 -7.43
CA VAL A 799 -24.02 29.15 -6.30
C VAL A 799 -25.00 28.08 -6.76
N LEU A 800 -25.04 26.97 -6.02
CA LEU A 800 -26.00 25.91 -6.28
C LEU A 800 -27.35 26.28 -5.67
N VAL A 801 -28.36 26.43 -6.53
CA VAL A 801 -29.76 26.61 -6.12
C VAL A 801 -30.55 25.42 -6.63
N ASN A 802 -31.02 24.59 -5.72
CA ASN A 802 -31.81 23.41 -6.05
C ASN A 802 -32.75 23.05 -4.89
N PRO A 803 -34.06 22.87 -5.14
CA PRO A 803 -35.03 22.52 -4.11
C PRO A 803 -34.76 21.18 -3.43
N ARG A 804 -34.03 20.26 -4.09
CA ARG A 804 -33.75 18.91 -3.59
C ARG A 804 -32.31 18.52 -3.88
N VAL A 805 -31.49 18.52 -2.85
CA VAL A 805 -30.13 17.97 -2.90
C VAL A 805 -29.97 16.88 -1.86
N VAL A 806 -29.14 15.89 -2.17
CA VAL A 806 -28.73 14.87 -1.22
C VAL A 806 -27.42 15.32 -0.57
N VAL A 807 -27.35 15.24 0.75
CA VAL A 807 -26.17 15.56 1.55
C VAL A 807 -25.75 14.31 2.31
N THR A 808 -24.47 13.96 2.24
CA THR A 808 -23.91 12.81 2.98
C THR A 808 -22.42 13.00 3.27
N ARG A 809 -21.88 12.22 4.21
CA ARG A 809 -20.46 12.19 4.58
C ARG A 809 -19.91 10.78 4.39
N SER A 810 -18.67 10.67 3.91
CA SER A 810 -17.99 9.38 3.82
C SER A 810 -17.11 9.14 5.05
N PRO A 811 -17.09 7.94 5.65
CA PRO A 811 -17.89 6.76 5.29
C PRO A 811 -19.34 6.84 5.80
N ALA A 812 -20.30 6.49 4.94
CA ALA A 812 -21.71 6.30 5.30
C ALA A 812 -22.02 4.80 5.39
N MET A 813 -22.73 4.37 6.42
CA MET A 813 -23.12 2.96 6.61
C MET A 813 -24.59 2.79 6.92
N HIS A 814 -25.15 3.67 7.75
CA HIS A 814 -26.55 3.65 8.09
C HIS A 814 -27.36 4.31 6.96
N PRO A 815 -28.56 3.82 6.62
CA PRO A 815 -29.42 4.45 5.60
C PRO A 815 -29.71 5.93 5.87
N GLY A 816 -29.82 6.29 7.14
CA GLY A 816 -30.00 7.66 7.63
C GLY A 816 -28.76 8.56 7.56
N ASP A 817 -27.60 8.07 7.13
CA ASP A 817 -26.42 8.92 6.88
C ASP A 817 -26.55 9.73 5.56
N VAL A 818 -27.64 9.50 4.82
CA VAL A 818 -28.00 10.19 3.58
C VAL A 818 -29.25 11.01 3.85
N GLN A 819 -29.11 12.33 3.87
CA GLN A 819 -30.20 13.26 4.17
C GLN A 819 -30.52 14.15 2.97
N MET A 820 -31.75 14.67 2.96
CA MET A 820 -32.20 15.66 1.98
C MET A 820 -32.02 17.08 2.54
N ALA A 821 -31.60 18.01 1.70
CA ALA A 821 -31.55 19.43 2.01
C ALA A 821 -32.04 20.27 0.83
N ARG A 822 -32.26 21.56 1.09
CA ARG A 822 -32.55 22.56 0.06
C ARG A 822 -31.33 23.47 -0.12
N ALA A 823 -30.75 23.47 -1.32
CA ALA A 823 -29.69 24.41 -1.67
C ALA A 823 -30.33 25.75 -2.09
N VAL A 824 -30.10 26.79 -1.30
CA VAL A 824 -30.70 28.13 -1.50
C VAL A 824 -29.64 29.16 -1.84
N ASP A 825 -30.08 30.26 -2.46
CA ASP A 825 -29.27 31.46 -2.56
C ASP A 825 -29.50 32.37 -1.35
N VAL A 826 -28.54 33.24 -1.08
CA VAL A 826 -28.56 34.21 0.03
C VAL A 826 -28.63 35.65 -0.52
N PRO A 827 -29.07 36.64 0.29
CA PRO A 827 -29.09 38.05 -0.13
C PRO A 827 -27.76 38.52 -0.71
N ALA A 828 -27.82 39.44 -1.69
CA ALA A 828 -26.63 39.91 -2.42
C ALA A 828 -25.61 40.62 -1.52
N ASP A 829 -26.07 41.23 -0.43
CA ASP A 829 -25.29 41.91 0.60
C ASP A 829 -24.80 40.99 1.73
N SER A 830 -25.20 39.71 1.73
CA SER A 830 -24.79 38.74 2.75
C SER A 830 -23.27 38.52 2.74
N SER A 831 -22.66 38.47 3.92
CA SER A 831 -21.24 38.13 4.08
C SER A 831 -20.91 36.72 3.57
N LEU A 832 -21.87 35.79 3.59
CA LEU A 832 -21.72 34.42 3.08
C LEU A 832 -21.37 34.39 1.58
N ARG A 833 -21.84 35.39 0.81
CA ARG A 833 -21.53 35.50 -0.63
C ARG A 833 -20.03 35.62 -0.90
N ARG A 834 -19.21 36.01 0.07
CA ARG A 834 -17.75 36.15 -0.10
C ARG A 834 -17.00 34.83 0.01
N LEU A 835 -17.64 33.79 0.52
CA LEU A 835 -17.08 32.44 0.68
C LEU A 835 -17.08 31.69 -0.67
N HIS A 836 -16.25 30.67 -0.79
CA HIS A 836 -16.22 29.79 -1.96
C HIS A 836 -15.59 28.44 -1.63
N ASN A 837 -15.94 27.41 -2.40
CA ASN A 837 -15.53 26.02 -2.23
C ASN A 837 -15.88 25.44 -0.85
N CYS A 838 -17.07 25.77 -0.36
CA CYS A 838 -17.57 25.31 0.93
C CYS A 838 -19.09 25.12 0.88
N VAL A 839 -19.60 24.32 1.81
CA VAL A 839 -21.03 24.23 2.13
C VAL A 839 -21.27 24.87 3.50
N VAL A 840 -22.25 25.77 3.56
CA VAL A 840 -22.66 26.45 4.78
C VAL A 840 -23.93 25.79 5.30
N PHE A 841 -23.90 25.34 6.55
CA PHE A 841 -25.01 24.72 7.24
C PHE A 841 -25.75 25.72 8.13
N SER A 842 -27.07 25.60 8.20
CA SER A 842 -27.90 26.40 9.10
C SER A 842 -27.53 26.17 10.57
N GLN A 843 -27.61 27.24 11.35
CA GLN A 843 -27.56 27.21 12.82
C GLN A 843 -28.97 27.08 13.46
N HIS A 844 -29.96 26.63 12.69
CA HIS A 844 -31.35 26.46 13.10
C HIS A 844 -31.83 25.03 12.89
N GLY A 845 -32.86 24.66 13.66
CA GLY A 845 -33.48 23.34 13.64
C GLY A 845 -33.31 22.58 14.94
N ASP A 846 -33.84 21.36 14.98
CA ASP A 846 -33.82 20.53 16.19
C ASP A 846 -32.49 19.79 16.40
N ARG A 847 -31.81 19.46 15.31
CA ARG A 847 -30.49 18.81 15.28
C ARG A 847 -29.69 19.39 14.13
N ASP A 848 -28.39 19.56 14.33
CA ASP A 848 -27.49 20.06 13.30
C ASP A 848 -27.35 19.04 12.16
N LEU A 849 -27.45 19.52 10.92
CA LEU A 849 -27.35 18.65 9.74
C LEU A 849 -26.03 17.87 9.68
N PRO A 850 -24.85 18.45 10.00
CA PRO A 850 -23.58 17.72 10.13
C PRO A 850 -23.66 16.44 10.97
N SER A 851 -24.20 16.49 12.19
CA SER A 851 -24.28 15.32 13.07
C SER A 851 -25.24 14.24 12.58
N MET A 852 -26.16 14.56 11.67
CA MET A 852 -27.03 13.56 11.00
C MET A 852 -26.26 12.72 9.99
N LEU A 853 -25.09 13.17 9.53
CA LEU A 853 -24.34 12.56 8.42
C LEU A 853 -23.17 11.72 8.95
N SER A 854 -23.48 10.51 9.40
CA SER A 854 -22.50 9.59 10.00
C SER A 854 -21.87 10.16 11.29
N GLY A 855 -22.54 11.07 12.01
CA GLY A 855 -22.00 11.76 13.19
C GLY A 855 -20.92 12.81 12.85
N GLY A 856 -21.14 13.61 11.82
CA GLY A 856 -20.20 14.65 11.39
C GLY A 856 -20.14 15.87 12.31
N ASP A 857 -19.06 16.64 12.15
CA ASP A 857 -18.81 17.91 12.81
C ASP A 857 -18.25 18.94 11.81
N LEU A 858 -17.85 20.12 12.30
CA LEU A 858 -17.27 21.18 11.47
C LEU A 858 -15.77 21.37 11.76
N ASP A 859 -15.06 20.32 12.18
CA ASP A 859 -13.63 20.38 12.53
C ASP A 859 -12.66 20.13 11.35
N GLY A 860 -13.24 19.91 10.16
CA GLY A 860 -12.55 19.60 8.92
C GLY A 860 -13.24 18.60 8.00
N ASP A 861 -14.46 18.18 8.35
CA ASP A 861 -15.22 17.23 7.56
C ASP A 861 -15.53 17.71 6.14
N LEU A 862 -15.51 16.73 5.23
CA LEU A 862 -15.87 16.90 3.83
C LEU A 862 -17.26 16.31 3.58
N TYR A 863 -18.15 17.14 3.04
CA TYR A 863 -19.54 16.81 2.77
C TYR A 863 -19.77 16.65 1.27
N ASN A 864 -20.52 15.62 0.91
CA ASN A 864 -20.88 15.30 -0.48
C ASN A 864 -22.27 15.86 -0.76
N ILE A 865 -22.35 16.76 -1.74
CA ILE A 865 -23.58 17.40 -2.21
C ILE A 865 -23.90 16.85 -3.59
N ILE A 866 -24.98 16.09 -3.70
CA ILE A 866 -25.43 15.46 -4.95
C ILE A 866 -26.70 16.17 -5.40
N PHE A 867 -26.64 16.74 -6.59
CA PHE A 867 -27.73 17.48 -7.23
C PHE A 867 -28.11 16.86 -8.57
N ASP A 868 -27.84 15.55 -8.72
CA ASP A 868 -28.31 14.73 -9.82
C ASP A 868 -29.71 14.19 -9.49
N ASP A 869 -30.74 14.65 -10.23
CA ASP A 869 -32.12 14.19 -10.04
C ASP A 869 -32.29 12.67 -10.19
N THR A 870 -31.38 12.00 -10.91
CA THR A 870 -31.42 10.54 -11.11
C THR A 870 -30.93 9.75 -9.91
N LEU A 871 -30.21 10.40 -8.98
CA LEU A 871 -29.67 9.81 -7.76
C LEU A 871 -30.45 10.22 -6.50
N ILE A 872 -31.60 10.87 -6.64
CA ILE A 872 -32.46 11.24 -5.52
C ILE A 872 -33.13 9.98 -4.94
N PRO A 873 -32.97 9.70 -3.63
CA PRO A 873 -33.67 8.62 -2.94
C PRO A 873 -35.20 8.67 -3.11
N LYS A 874 -35.83 7.50 -3.28
CA LYS A 874 -37.31 7.39 -3.26
C LYS A 874 -37.86 7.30 -1.84
N ARG A 875 -37.02 6.93 -0.88
CA ARG A 875 -37.31 6.82 0.54
C ARG A 875 -36.23 7.55 1.32
N ILE A 876 -36.59 8.08 2.49
CA ILE A 876 -35.68 8.73 3.42
C ILE A 876 -35.70 7.92 4.71
N ALA A 877 -34.56 7.82 5.38
CA ALA A 877 -34.43 7.19 6.68
C ALA A 877 -34.11 8.24 7.74
N ALA A 878 -34.61 8.01 8.97
CA ALA A 878 -34.25 8.86 10.10
C ALA A 878 -32.73 8.77 10.35
N PRO A 879 -32.07 9.91 10.66
CA PRO A 879 -30.64 9.90 10.95
C PRO A 879 -30.35 9.04 12.18
N ALA A 880 -29.23 8.33 12.14
CA ALA A 880 -28.78 7.55 13.30
C ALA A 880 -28.38 8.48 14.45
N GLU A 881 -28.55 8.02 15.68
CA GLU A 881 -28.20 8.81 16.87
C GLU A 881 -26.68 8.87 17.12
N TYR A 882 -25.95 7.78 16.82
CA TYR A 882 -24.52 7.60 17.12
C TYR A 882 -24.12 8.17 18.49
N PRO A 883 -24.59 7.56 19.58
CA PRO A 883 -24.23 8.02 20.92
C PRO A 883 -22.72 7.97 21.11
N ARG A 884 -22.17 9.00 21.76
CA ARG A 884 -20.75 9.05 22.08
C ARG A 884 -20.42 7.90 23.04
N VAL A 885 -19.41 7.10 22.68
CA VAL A 885 -18.92 6.01 23.51
C VAL A 885 -18.20 6.59 24.72
N GLU A 886 -18.55 6.15 25.92
CA GLU A 886 -17.85 6.55 27.15
C GLU A 886 -16.38 6.15 27.07
N GLU A 887 -15.50 7.11 27.34
CA GLU A 887 -14.07 6.90 27.27
C GLU A 887 -13.58 6.03 28.42
N LYS A 888 -12.56 5.20 28.18
CA LYS A 888 -11.91 4.47 29.26
C LYS A 888 -11.10 5.46 30.11
N VAL A 889 -11.59 5.74 31.31
CA VAL A 889 -10.97 6.64 32.31
C VAL A 889 -10.21 5.81 33.34
N LEU A 890 -9.02 6.26 33.74
CA LEU A 890 -8.24 5.69 34.82
C LEU A 890 -8.51 6.43 36.14
N ASP A 891 -8.38 5.74 37.27
CA ASP A 891 -8.49 6.34 38.61
C ASP A 891 -7.24 7.14 39.02
N ARG A 892 -6.23 7.19 38.14
CA ARG A 892 -4.96 7.91 38.32
C ARG A 892 -4.59 8.69 37.05
N PRO A 893 -3.68 9.66 37.12
CA PRO A 893 -3.13 10.30 35.92
C PRO A 893 -2.54 9.27 34.94
N VAL A 894 -2.68 9.56 33.65
CA VAL A 894 -2.15 8.74 32.56
C VAL A 894 -0.63 8.82 32.54
N GLU A 895 0.02 7.67 32.41
CA GLU A 895 1.46 7.53 32.27
C GLU A 895 1.83 7.10 30.83
N ARG A 896 3.12 7.19 30.49
CA ARG A 896 3.65 6.80 29.17
C ARG A 896 3.26 5.37 28.79
N ASP A 897 3.34 4.45 29.75
CA ASP A 897 3.07 3.03 29.53
C ASP A 897 1.60 2.77 29.18
N ASP A 898 0.65 3.55 29.69
CA ASP A 898 -0.76 3.41 29.34
C ASP A 898 -1.03 3.81 27.88
N ILE A 899 -0.31 4.82 27.39
CA ILE A 899 -0.39 5.26 25.98
C ILE A 899 0.22 4.19 25.06
N ILE A 900 1.33 3.57 25.48
CA ILE A 900 1.94 2.45 24.76
C ILE A 900 0.98 1.26 24.71
N ASP A 901 0.38 0.90 25.84
CA ASP A 901 -0.60 -0.19 25.93
C ASP A 901 -1.82 0.08 25.04
N PHE A 902 -2.30 1.32 25.01
CA PHE A 902 -3.36 1.73 24.08
C PHE A 902 -2.93 1.58 22.61
N PHE A 903 -1.72 2.03 22.24
CA PHE A 903 -1.21 1.90 20.87
C PHE A 903 -1.14 0.44 20.43
N VAL A 904 -0.62 -0.45 21.27
CA VAL A 904 -0.53 -1.90 21.01
C VAL A 904 -1.92 -2.54 20.93
N THR A 905 -2.82 -2.22 21.86
CA THR A 905 -4.20 -2.69 21.83
C THR A 905 -4.91 -2.26 20.54
N PHE A 906 -4.68 -1.01 20.11
CA PHE A 906 -5.24 -0.49 18.87
C PHE A 906 -4.71 -1.26 17.65
N MET A 907 -3.40 -1.53 17.57
CA MET A 907 -2.81 -2.32 16.49
C MET A 907 -3.41 -3.73 16.39
N GLN A 908 -3.70 -4.37 17.52
CA GLN A 908 -4.31 -5.71 17.57
C GLN A 908 -5.81 -5.70 17.22
N GLN A 909 -6.54 -4.66 17.64
CA GLN A 909 -8.00 -4.68 17.70
C GLN A 909 -8.70 -3.73 16.71
N ASP A 910 -7.98 -3.09 15.77
CA ASP A 910 -8.63 -2.31 14.72
C ASP A 910 -9.47 -3.19 13.78
N GLN A 911 -10.79 -3.20 14.00
CA GLN A 911 -11.75 -4.01 13.23
C GLN A 911 -12.51 -3.21 12.15
N LEU A 912 -12.16 -1.93 11.91
CA LEU A 912 -12.93 -1.04 11.05
C LEU A 912 -13.20 -1.65 9.66
N GLY A 913 -12.13 -2.11 8.99
CA GLY A 913 -12.23 -2.72 7.66
C GLY A 913 -12.98 -4.06 7.64
N ARG A 914 -12.90 -4.83 8.73
CA ARG A 914 -13.63 -6.10 8.87
C ARG A 914 -15.13 -5.85 9.00
N ILE A 915 -15.54 -4.89 9.84
CA ILE A 915 -16.95 -4.52 10.05
C ILE A 915 -17.56 -4.03 8.73
N ALA A 916 -16.88 -3.14 8.00
CA ALA A 916 -17.34 -2.66 6.70
C ALA A 916 -17.51 -3.81 5.68
N THR A 917 -16.58 -4.77 5.66
CA THR A 917 -16.68 -5.94 4.76
C THR A 917 -17.86 -6.84 5.11
N ILE A 918 -18.07 -7.12 6.40
CA ILE A 918 -19.19 -7.95 6.88
C ILE A 918 -20.52 -7.28 6.58
N HIS A 919 -20.62 -5.96 6.83
CA HIS A 919 -21.84 -5.22 6.51
C HIS A 919 -22.18 -5.32 5.03
N GLN A 920 -21.22 -5.17 4.11
CA GLN A 920 -21.48 -5.35 2.68
C GLN A 920 -21.98 -6.75 2.35
N THR A 921 -21.43 -7.78 2.99
CA THR A 921 -21.88 -9.16 2.80
C THR A 921 -23.32 -9.34 3.30
N ILE A 922 -23.63 -8.89 4.52
CA ILE A 922 -24.96 -9.06 5.11
C ILE A 922 -26.00 -8.21 4.36
N ALA A 923 -25.69 -6.96 4.03
CA ALA A 923 -26.57 -6.10 3.25
C ALA A 923 -26.84 -6.67 1.83
N ASP A 924 -25.90 -7.43 1.27
CA ASP A 924 -26.12 -8.13 0.00
C ASP A 924 -27.04 -9.36 0.16
N GLN A 925 -26.94 -10.05 1.29
CA GLN A 925 -27.66 -11.30 1.58
C GLN A 925 -29.08 -11.08 2.09
N ARG A 926 -29.32 -10.00 2.84
CA ARG A 926 -30.61 -9.74 3.50
C ARG A 926 -31.55 -9.00 2.56
N PRO A 927 -32.84 -9.40 2.46
CA PRO A 927 -33.82 -8.70 1.62
C PRO A 927 -34.05 -7.22 1.98
N LEU A 928 -33.89 -6.86 3.25
CA LEU A 928 -33.99 -5.47 3.72
C LEU A 928 -32.70 -4.65 3.49
N GLY A 929 -31.63 -5.30 3.00
CA GLY A 929 -30.35 -4.66 2.75
C GLY A 929 -29.78 -3.96 3.98
N THR A 930 -29.45 -2.69 3.83
CA THR A 930 -28.94 -1.80 4.89
C THR A 930 -29.96 -1.49 5.99
N PHE A 931 -31.25 -1.75 5.79
CA PHE A 931 -32.28 -1.64 6.84
C PHE A 931 -32.40 -2.88 7.75
N ASP A 932 -31.68 -3.96 7.44
CA ASP A 932 -31.66 -5.14 8.30
C ASP A 932 -31.02 -4.84 9.66
N GLN A 933 -31.53 -5.42 10.74
CA GLN A 933 -31.01 -5.12 12.08
C GLN A 933 -29.55 -5.52 12.29
N GLU A 934 -29.06 -6.56 11.61
CA GLU A 934 -27.64 -6.91 11.66
C GLU A 934 -26.78 -5.83 10.98
N CYS A 935 -27.28 -5.18 9.93
CA CYS A 935 -26.61 -4.06 9.25
C CYS A 935 -26.62 -2.79 10.11
N LEU A 936 -27.75 -2.46 10.74
CA LEU A 936 -27.87 -1.31 11.64
C LEU A 936 -26.93 -1.45 12.85
N LEU A 937 -26.87 -2.64 13.44
CA LEU A 937 -25.90 -2.96 14.50
C LEU A 937 -24.46 -2.80 13.99
N LEU A 938 -24.14 -3.28 12.78
CA LEU A 938 -22.80 -3.12 12.20
C LEU A 938 -22.46 -1.65 11.93
N ALA A 939 -23.43 -0.80 11.59
CA ALA A 939 -23.21 0.65 11.46
C ALA A 939 -22.88 1.30 12.82
N GLU A 940 -23.58 0.90 13.90
CA GLU A 940 -23.26 1.32 15.28
C GLU A 940 -21.85 0.88 15.69
N LEU A 941 -21.50 -0.39 15.46
CA LEU A 941 -20.17 -0.93 15.76
C LEU A 941 -19.09 -0.25 14.91
N HIS A 942 -19.38 0.11 13.67
CA HIS A 942 -18.45 0.85 12.81
C HIS A 942 -18.19 2.26 13.36
N SER A 943 -19.22 2.98 13.80
CA SER A 943 -19.08 4.27 14.48
C SER A 943 -18.21 4.14 15.74
N THR A 944 -18.45 3.12 16.56
CA THR A 944 -17.60 2.79 17.73
C THR A 944 -16.14 2.55 17.32
N ALA A 945 -15.89 1.82 16.23
CA ALA A 945 -14.54 1.57 15.72
C ALA A 945 -13.84 2.81 15.13
N VAL A 946 -14.61 3.79 14.64
CA VAL A 946 -14.06 5.10 14.23
C VAL A 946 -13.57 5.86 15.46
N ASP A 947 -14.37 5.90 16.52
CA ASP A 947 -14.06 6.61 17.77
C ASP A 947 -13.09 5.86 18.70
N PHE A 948 -12.79 4.59 18.45
CA PHE A 948 -11.82 3.81 19.22
C PHE A 948 -10.47 4.54 19.39
N SER A 949 -10.03 5.29 18.38
CA SER A 949 -8.78 6.07 18.44
C SER A 949 -8.79 7.20 19.48
N LYS A 950 -9.97 7.59 19.98
CA LYS A 950 -10.17 8.66 20.97
C LYS A 950 -10.75 8.13 22.28
N SER A 951 -11.64 7.13 22.22
CA SER A 951 -12.32 6.56 23.39
C SER A 951 -11.47 5.50 24.11
N GLY A 952 -10.58 4.82 23.38
CA GLY A 952 -9.83 3.68 23.91
C GLY A 952 -10.67 2.41 24.08
N VAL A 953 -11.91 2.41 23.60
CA VAL A 953 -12.83 1.28 23.72
C VAL A 953 -12.88 0.50 22.40
N PRO A 954 -12.36 -0.74 22.36
CA PRO A 954 -12.43 -1.57 21.17
C PRO A 954 -13.85 -2.11 20.95
N VAL A 955 -14.15 -2.50 19.71
CA VAL A 955 -15.42 -3.16 19.41
C VAL A 955 -15.45 -4.56 20.00
N ASP A 956 -16.54 -4.90 20.69
CA ASP A 956 -16.80 -6.26 21.14
C ASP A 956 -17.03 -7.19 19.94
N LEU A 957 -16.08 -8.10 19.73
CA LEU A 957 -16.11 -9.10 18.66
C LEU A 957 -17.29 -10.07 18.78
N ALA A 958 -17.86 -10.26 19.98
CA ALA A 958 -19.01 -11.13 20.19
C ALA A 958 -20.31 -10.53 19.65
N ARG A 959 -20.40 -9.19 19.59
CA ARG A 959 -21.54 -8.47 19.01
C ARG A 959 -21.56 -8.50 17.49
N ILE A 960 -20.42 -8.77 16.83
CA ILE A 960 -20.35 -8.83 15.37
C ILE A 960 -21.21 -10.02 14.89
N PRO A 961 -22.25 -9.78 14.06
CA PRO A 961 -23.13 -10.83 13.57
C PRO A 961 -22.36 -11.96 12.88
N LYS A 962 -22.78 -13.20 13.15
CA LYS A 962 -22.23 -14.38 12.46
C LYS A 962 -22.94 -14.51 11.12
N PHE A 963 -22.17 -14.44 10.03
CA PHE A 963 -22.67 -14.69 8.69
C PHE A 963 -22.12 -16.01 8.13
N LEU A 964 -22.83 -16.56 7.15
CA LEU A 964 -22.40 -17.77 6.45
C LEU A 964 -21.11 -17.48 5.68
N ARG A 965 -20.25 -18.50 5.49
CA ARG A 965 -18.91 -18.34 4.87
C ARG A 965 -18.95 -18.04 3.36
N TYR A 966 -20.12 -17.73 2.81
CA TYR A 966 -20.34 -17.37 1.43
C TYR A 966 -20.30 -15.86 1.29
N ARG A 967 -19.42 -15.34 0.44
CA ARG A 967 -19.29 -13.91 0.16
C ARG A 967 -19.75 -13.59 -1.25
N PRO A 968 -20.21 -12.37 -1.53
CA PRO A 968 -20.53 -11.98 -2.91
C PRO A 968 -19.27 -11.94 -3.76
N ASP A 969 -19.43 -12.19 -5.05
CA ASP A 969 -18.37 -12.25 -6.06
C ASP A 969 -17.55 -10.96 -6.21
N PHE A 970 -18.14 -9.79 -5.99
CA PHE A 970 -17.40 -8.51 -5.99
C PHE A 970 -16.43 -8.34 -4.80
N GLN A 971 -16.48 -9.23 -3.81
CA GLN A 971 -15.48 -9.32 -2.73
C GLN A 971 -14.42 -10.40 -2.99
N ALA A 972 -14.50 -11.12 -4.12
CA ALA A 972 -13.50 -12.12 -4.46
C ALA A 972 -12.15 -11.48 -4.77
N PRO A 973 -11.04 -12.16 -4.44
CA PRO A 973 -9.74 -11.72 -4.89
C PRO A 973 -9.66 -11.78 -6.43
N GLY A 974 -9.40 -10.63 -7.06
CA GLY A 974 -8.92 -10.46 -8.43
C GLY A 974 -7.43 -10.80 -8.66
N PRO A 975 -6.98 -10.77 -9.92
CA PRO A 975 -5.62 -11.18 -10.29
C PRO A 975 -4.53 -10.23 -9.75
N ARG A 976 -3.31 -10.73 -9.51
CA ARG A 976 -2.15 -9.87 -9.22
C ARG A 976 -1.69 -9.22 -10.52
N VAL A 977 -1.38 -7.93 -10.48
CA VAL A 977 -0.75 -7.22 -11.60
C VAL A 977 0.75 -7.38 -11.41
N ARG A 978 1.43 -8.04 -12.35
CA ARG A 978 2.89 -7.96 -12.44
C ARG A 978 3.21 -7.01 -13.59
N ILE A 979 3.96 -5.96 -13.28
CA ILE A 979 4.62 -5.15 -14.30
C ILE A 979 5.90 -5.93 -14.68
N ALA A 980 5.77 -6.91 -15.57
CA ALA A 980 6.89 -7.59 -16.21
C ALA A 980 7.14 -6.96 -17.60
N GLU A 981 8.02 -7.56 -18.42
CA GLU A 981 8.22 -7.19 -19.84
C GLU A 981 6.91 -7.14 -20.65
N ASN A 982 5.80 -7.70 -20.17
CA ASN A 982 4.45 -7.40 -20.64
C ASN A 982 3.54 -7.15 -19.43
N LEU A 983 2.58 -6.20 -19.57
CA LEU A 983 1.53 -5.95 -18.59
C LEU A 983 0.58 -7.18 -18.57
N SER A 984 0.99 -8.22 -17.86
CA SER A 984 0.26 -9.48 -17.77
C SER A 984 -0.53 -9.49 -16.47
N LEU A 985 -1.85 -9.60 -16.61
CA LEU A 985 -2.69 -10.02 -15.49
C LEU A 985 -2.38 -11.50 -15.30
N LEU A 986 -1.73 -11.88 -14.19
CA LEU A 986 -1.63 -13.28 -13.84
C LEU A 986 -3.06 -13.79 -13.65
N GLU A 987 -3.51 -14.71 -14.50
CA GLU A 987 -4.83 -15.32 -14.36
C GLU A 987 -4.97 -15.83 -12.92
N ALA A 988 -6.14 -15.61 -12.33
CA ALA A 988 -6.43 -15.87 -10.91
C ALA A 988 -6.29 -17.36 -10.49
N ASP A 989 -5.76 -18.21 -11.37
CA ASP A 989 -5.64 -19.64 -11.15
C ASP A 989 -4.50 -20.01 -10.19
N ASP A 990 -3.51 -19.14 -9.93
CA ASP A 990 -2.49 -19.41 -8.88
C ASP A 990 -3.00 -19.11 -7.45
N ASP A 991 -3.93 -18.16 -7.26
CA ASP A 991 -4.47 -17.79 -5.93
C ASP A 991 -5.85 -18.42 -5.63
N ARG A 992 -6.59 -18.95 -6.63
CA ARG A 992 -7.91 -19.62 -6.42
C ARG A 992 -7.82 -21.13 -6.22
N MET A 993 -6.67 -21.73 -6.46
CA MET A 993 -6.46 -23.15 -6.20
C MET A 993 -5.74 -23.31 -4.87
N GLN A 994 -6.51 -23.50 -3.79
CA GLN A 994 -5.96 -24.03 -2.54
C GLN A 994 -5.13 -25.29 -2.82
N ASP A 995 -4.11 -25.52 -2.00
CA ASP A 995 -3.37 -26.77 -2.01
C ASP A 995 -4.42 -27.89 -1.82
N ASP A 996 -4.60 -28.76 -2.84
CA ASP A 996 -5.42 -29.98 -2.70
C ASP A 996 -4.63 -31.05 -1.91
N ASP A 997 -3.50 -30.68 -1.31
CA ASP A 997 -2.62 -31.55 -0.55
C ASP A 997 -3.19 -31.80 0.85
N ASP A 998 -3.02 -33.04 1.32
CA ASP A 998 -3.66 -33.68 2.48
C ASP A 998 -3.26 -33.10 3.87
N ASP A 999 -2.93 -31.82 3.98
CA ASP A 999 -2.62 -31.21 5.28
C ASP A 999 -3.91 -30.91 6.08
N GLU A 1000 -4.05 -31.63 7.20
CA GLU A 1000 -5.23 -31.64 8.11
C GLU A 1000 -5.58 -30.28 8.76
N ASP A 1001 -4.76 -29.25 8.56
CA ASP A 1001 -4.83 -27.92 9.20
C ASP A 1001 -5.54 -26.83 8.36
N GLU A 1002 -5.90 -27.08 7.10
CA GLU A 1002 -6.50 -26.04 6.24
C GLU A 1002 -8.00 -25.83 6.51
N ARG A 1003 -8.34 -24.62 6.98
CA ARG A 1003 -9.74 -24.18 7.10
C ARG A 1003 -10.44 -24.23 5.72
N PRO A 1004 -11.73 -24.60 5.67
CA PRO A 1004 -12.50 -24.58 4.42
C PRO A 1004 -12.46 -23.21 3.74
N ALA A 1005 -12.16 -23.20 2.43
CA ALA A 1005 -12.10 -22.00 1.58
C ALA A 1005 -13.28 -21.04 1.80
N THR A 1006 -13.01 -19.74 1.78
CA THR A 1006 -14.08 -18.74 1.57
C THR A 1006 -14.57 -18.92 0.14
N ARG A 1007 -15.87 -19.15 -0.02
CA ARG A 1007 -16.47 -19.34 -1.34
C ARG A 1007 -17.31 -18.14 -1.75
N PHE A 1008 -17.49 -17.95 -3.06
CA PHE A 1008 -18.12 -16.77 -3.61
C PHE A 1008 -19.38 -17.11 -4.40
N TYR A 1009 -20.46 -16.35 -4.20
CA TYR A 1009 -21.68 -16.45 -5.00
C TYR A 1009 -21.85 -15.22 -5.90
N LYS A 1010 -22.54 -15.41 -7.03
CA LYS A 1010 -22.91 -14.33 -7.94
C LYS A 1010 -23.97 -13.44 -7.27
N SER A 1011 -23.61 -12.22 -6.90
CA SER A 1011 -24.58 -11.27 -6.30
C SER A 1011 -25.53 -10.73 -7.37
N GLU A 1012 -26.83 -10.69 -7.08
CA GLU A 1012 -27.86 -10.14 -8.00
C GLU A 1012 -28.10 -8.63 -7.80
N ASN A 1013 -27.49 -8.05 -6.78
CA ASN A 1013 -27.58 -6.63 -6.46
C ASN A 1013 -26.69 -5.80 -7.40
N ILE A 1014 -26.85 -4.47 -7.35
CA ILE A 1014 -26.15 -3.53 -8.23
C ILE A 1014 -24.64 -3.70 -8.16
N LEU A 1015 -24.05 -3.90 -6.98
CA LEU A 1015 -22.60 -4.09 -6.83
C LEU A 1015 -22.08 -5.33 -7.58
N GLY A 1016 -22.80 -6.45 -7.52
CA GLY A 1016 -22.46 -7.66 -8.30
C GLY A 1016 -22.54 -7.41 -9.80
N LYS A 1017 -23.59 -6.70 -10.25
CA LYS A 1017 -23.77 -6.33 -11.67
C LYS A 1017 -22.65 -5.40 -12.17
N LEU A 1018 -22.32 -4.36 -11.39
CA LEU A 1018 -21.22 -3.43 -11.70
C LEU A 1018 -19.89 -4.17 -11.81
N TYR A 1019 -19.57 -5.03 -10.84
CA TYR A 1019 -18.33 -5.83 -10.83
C TYR A 1019 -18.20 -6.70 -12.08
N ARG A 1020 -19.27 -7.41 -12.47
CA ARG A 1020 -19.26 -8.33 -13.61
C ARG A 1020 -19.31 -7.63 -14.97
N SER A 1021 -19.76 -6.38 -15.02
CA SER A 1021 -19.73 -5.60 -16.27
C SER A 1021 -18.31 -5.18 -16.70
N ILE A 1022 -17.29 -5.44 -15.87
CA ILE A 1022 -15.88 -5.15 -16.15
C ILE A 1022 -15.08 -6.46 -16.27
N ASP A 1023 -14.79 -6.87 -17.50
CA ASP A 1023 -13.75 -7.84 -17.79
C ASP A 1023 -12.43 -7.10 -18.09
N GLU A 1024 -11.46 -7.22 -17.17
CA GLU A 1024 -10.16 -6.54 -17.28
C GLU A 1024 -9.34 -7.10 -18.46
N VAL A 1025 -9.44 -8.41 -18.71
CA VAL A 1025 -8.68 -9.08 -19.78
C VAL A 1025 -9.26 -8.68 -21.13
N GLU A 1026 -10.57 -8.76 -21.29
CA GLU A 1026 -11.25 -8.32 -22.51
C GLU A 1026 -10.99 -6.83 -22.78
N PHE A 1027 -11.04 -5.99 -21.74
CA PHE A 1027 -10.78 -4.55 -21.88
C PHE A 1027 -9.36 -4.29 -22.38
N LEU A 1028 -8.35 -4.93 -21.79
CA LEU A 1028 -6.96 -4.78 -22.20
C LEU A 1028 -6.72 -5.35 -23.61
N GLN A 1029 -7.26 -6.53 -23.93
CA GLN A 1029 -7.17 -7.13 -25.27
C GLN A 1029 -7.83 -6.27 -26.34
N HIS A 1030 -9.03 -5.73 -26.07
CA HIS A 1030 -9.70 -4.82 -26.99
C HIS A 1030 -8.84 -3.57 -27.25
N ARG A 1031 -8.27 -2.99 -26.20
CA ARG A 1031 -7.39 -1.83 -26.32
C ARG A 1031 -6.13 -2.15 -27.12
N GLN A 1032 -5.45 -3.27 -26.83
CA GLN A 1032 -4.27 -3.72 -27.57
C GLN A 1032 -4.60 -3.93 -29.05
N ASN A 1033 -5.69 -4.63 -29.37
CA ASN A 1033 -6.13 -4.85 -30.75
C ASN A 1033 -6.43 -3.55 -31.52
N VAL A 1034 -7.05 -2.56 -30.87
CA VAL A 1034 -7.34 -1.25 -31.49
C VAL A 1034 -6.04 -0.49 -31.80
N MET A 1035 -5.05 -0.60 -30.91
CA MET A 1035 -3.74 0.03 -31.09
C MET A 1035 -2.91 -0.69 -32.16
N GLU A 1036 -2.91 -2.03 -32.19
CA GLU A 1036 -2.18 -2.85 -33.18
C GLU A 1036 -2.75 -2.71 -34.59
N ARG A 1037 -4.09 -2.67 -34.75
CA ARG A 1037 -4.73 -2.42 -36.07
C ARG A 1037 -4.38 -1.06 -36.66
N SER A 1038 -3.95 -0.13 -35.81
CA SER A 1038 -3.52 1.20 -36.21
C SER A 1038 -2.01 1.25 -36.51
N SER A 1039 -1.25 0.18 -36.24
CA SER A 1039 0.22 0.11 -36.35
C SER A 1039 0.72 -0.73 -37.54
N ALA A 1040 -0.08 -0.84 -38.60
CA ALA A 1040 0.19 -1.68 -39.78
C ALA A 1040 1.29 -1.15 -40.75
N MET A 1041 2.09 -0.16 -40.36
CA MET A 1041 3.30 0.26 -41.09
C MET A 1041 4.43 0.48 -40.10
N ALA A 1042 5.68 0.24 -40.53
CA ALA A 1042 6.90 0.54 -39.79
C ALA A 1042 7.00 2.05 -39.56
N ALA A 1043 6.32 2.55 -38.53
CA ALA A 1043 6.39 3.95 -38.14
C ALA A 1043 7.82 4.25 -37.66
N PRO A 1044 8.40 5.41 -38.02
CA PRO A 1044 9.63 5.86 -37.38
C PRO A 1044 9.41 5.96 -35.87
N SER A 1045 10.47 5.72 -35.08
CA SER A 1045 10.40 5.92 -33.62
C SER A 1045 9.81 7.29 -33.31
N VAL A 1046 8.94 7.36 -32.30
CA VAL A 1046 8.33 8.61 -31.83
C VAL A 1046 9.43 9.60 -31.44
N LEU A 1047 10.45 9.14 -30.71
CA LEU A 1047 11.57 9.96 -30.27
C LEU A 1047 12.41 10.45 -31.46
N SER A 1048 12.62 9.59 -32.47
CA SER A 1048 13.28 9.96 -33.72
C SER A 1048 12.48 11.00 -34.53
N GLY A 1049 11.15 10.92 -34.52
CA GLY A 1049 10.28 11.92 -35.13
C GLY A 1049 10.34 13.28 -34.42
N VAL A 1050 10.35 13.28 -33.08
CA VAL A 1050 10.56 14.49 -32.27
C VAL A 1050 11.93 15.10 -32.56
N TRP A 1051 12.97 14.27 -32.65
CA TRP A 1051 14.32 14.72 -32.99
C TRP A 1051 14.39 15.38 -34.36
N ALA A 1052 13.77 14.78 -35.39
CA ALA A 1052 13.73 15.36 -36.73
C ALA A 1052 13.07 16.76 -36.75
N TYR A 1053 11.98 16.93 -35.98
CA TYR A 1053 11.34 18.24 -35.82
C TYR A 1053 12.28 19.25 -35.15
N VAL A 1054 12.88 18.89 -34.01
CA VAL A 1054 13.80 19.77 -33.29
C VAL A 1054 14.99 20.16 -34.17
N GLN A 1055 15.59 19.22 -34.90
CA GLN A 1055 16.70 19.49 -35.82
C GLN A 1055 16.33 20.51 -36.90
N ASN A 1056 15.10 20.42 -37.45
CA ASN A 1056 14.63 21.35 -38.46
C ASN A 1056 14.43 22.77 -37.89
N GLU A 1057 13.84 22.88 -36.69
CA GLU A 1057 13.54 24.17 -36.05
C GLU A 1057 14.77 24.85 -35.44
N THR A 1058 15.83 24.08 -35.17
CA THR A 1058 17.05 24.56 -34.50
C THR A 1058 18.28 24.50 -35.40
N ASP A 1059 18.06 24.49 -36.72
CA ASP A 1059 19.15 24.53 -37.69
C ASP A 1059 20.02 25.78 -37.49
N GLY A 1060 21.33 25.59 -37.46
CA GLY A 1060 22.31 26.64 -37.16
C GLY A 1060 22.69 26.85 -35.69
N PHE A 1061 22.02 26.20 -34.72
CA PHE A 1061 22.42 26.26 -33.30
C PHE A 1061 23.53 25.25 -32.98
N LEU A 1062 24.57 25.69 -32.25
CA LEU A 1062 25.68 24.84 -31.81
C LEU A 1062 25.40 24.29 -30.39
N TRP A 1063 25.02 23.02 -30.28
CA TRP A 1063 24.68 22.39 -28.99
C TRP A 1063 25.62 21.26 -28.56
N ASN A 1064 26.51 20.81 -29.44
CA ASN A 1064 27.40 19.66 -29.24
C ASN A 1064 28.36 19.79 -28.04
N HIS A 1065 28.71 21.03 -27.65
CA HIS A 1065 29.58 21.29 -26.50
C HIS A 1065 28.91 20.95 -25.15
N HIS A 1066 27.57 20.83 -25.11
CA HIS A 1066 26.80 20.45 -23.92
C HIS A 1066 26.58 18.93 -23.77
N VAL A 1067 27.12 18.10 -24.67
CA VAL A 1067 26.90 16.63 -24.61
C VAL A 1067 27.46 16.01 -23.32
N GLY A 1068 28.62 16.45 -22.83
CA GLY A 1068 29.16 15.98 -21.54
C GLY A 1068 28.23 16.33 -20.37
N LEU A 1069 27.82 17.60 -20.29
CA LEU A 1069 26.88 18.08 -19.29
C LEU A 1069 25.54 17.32 -19.33
N ALA A 1070 25.04 17.03 -20.52
CA ALA A 1070 23.78 16.32 -20.68
C ALA A 1070 23.86 14.84 -20.26
N LEU A 1071 25.04 14.19 -20.35
CA LEU A 1071 25.28 12.87 -19.75
C LEU A 1071 25.23 12.95 -18.22
N ASP A 1072 25.82 13.99 -17.64
CA ASP A 1072 25.78 14.20 -16.18
C ASP A 1072 24.36 14.46 -15.68
N ILE A 1073 23.59 15.32 -16.36
CA ILE A 1073 22.17 15.59 -16.04
C ILE A 1073 21.35 14.28 -16.06
N ARG A 1074 21.58 13.42 -17.06
CA ARG A 1074 20.92 12.12 -17.13
C ARG A 1074 21.28 11.24 -15.94
N GLN A 1075 22.58 11.11 -15.63
CA GLN A 1075 23.04 10.28 -14.52
C GLN A 1075 22.43 10.76 -13.19
N ILE A 1076 22.37 12.08 -12.96
CA ILE A 1076 21.76 12.67 -11.77
C ILE A 1076 20.26 12.31 -11.70
N TYR A 1077 19.53 12.42 -12.81
CA TYR A 1077 18.13 12.01 -12.85
C TYR A 1077 17.95 10.52 -12.51
N GLU A 1078 18.74 9.66 -13.15
CA GLU A 1078 18.67 8.21 -12.97
C GLU A 1078 18.99 7.79 -11.53
N ASP A 1079 20.05 8.33 -10.93
CA ASP A 1079 20.45 8.06 -9.55
C ASP A 1079 19.35 8.47 -8.55
N ASN A 1080 18.75 9.65 -8.73
CA ASN A 1080 17.67 10.12 -7.88
C ASN A 1080 16.36 9.34 -8.09
N LEU A 1081 16.07 8.90 -9.32
CA LEU A 1081 14.89 8.08 -9.60
C LEU A 1081 15.02 6.70 -8.95
N TRP A 1082 16.20 6.08 -9.00
CA TRP A 1082 16.50 4.86 -8.26
C TRP A 1082 16.26 4.99 -6.77
N GLU A 1083 16.66 6.13 -6.21
CA GLU A 1083 16.43 6.42 -4.80
C GLU A 1083 14.94 6.52 -4.46
N ILE A 1084 14.15 7.22 -5.27
CA ILE A 1084 12.68 7.27 -5.11
C ILE A 1084 12.08 5.86 -5.19
N MET A 1085 12.50 5.06 -6.17
CA MET A 1085 12.00 3.69 -6.37
C MET A 1085 12.26 2.78 -5.17
N SER A 1086 13.47 2.80 -4.60
CA SER A 1086 13.79 2.05 -3.39
C SER A 1086 13.02 2.58 -2.18
N ARG A 1087 13.01 3.91 -2.01
CA ARG A 1087 12.41 4.59 -0.85
C ARG A 1087 10.92 4.31 -0.70
N TYR A 1088 10.15 4.29 -1.78
CA TYR A 1088 8.69 4.12 -1.67
C TYR A 1088 8.21 2.67 -1.75
N SER A 1089 9.13 1.70 -1.75
CA SER A 1089 8.78 0.29 -1.62
C SER A 1089 8.19 -0.05 -0.25
N SER A 1090 7.42 -1.14 -0.15
CA SER A 1090 6.88 -1.64 1.14
C SER A 1090 7.98 -2.07 2.11
N THR A 1091 9.11 -2.53 1.56
CA THR A 1091 10.32 -2.97 2.26
C THR A 1091 11.55 -2.21 1.70
N PRO A 1092 11.71 -0.90 1.99
CA PRO A 1092 12.72 -0.03 1.37
C PRO A 1092 14.18 -0.47 1.52
N TRP A 1093 14.49 -1.35 2.47
CA TRP A 1093 15.84 -1.87 2.68
C TRP A 1093 16.20 -3.04 1.75
N LYS A 1094 15.25 -3.61 1.00
CA LYS A 1094 15.49 -4.78 0.15
C LYS A 1094 14.81 -4.74 -1.22
N SER A 1095 13.72 -4.00 -1.38
CA SER A 1095 12.97 -3.95 -2.64
C SER A 1095 12.81 -2.52 -3.16
N SER A 1096 12.48 -2.41 -4.44
CA SER A 1096 12.13 -1.16 -5.11
C SER A 1096 10.80 -1.30 -5.85
N ILE A 1097 10.08 -0.21 -6.00
CA ILE A 1097 8.97 -0.13 -6.96
C ILE A 1097 9.53 0.05 -8.38
N THR A 1098 8.67 -0.10 -9.39
CA THR A 1098 9.05 0.08 -10.80
C THR A 1098 9.06 1.56 -11.20
N GLU A 1099 9.84 1.88 -12.24
CA GLU A 1099 9.83 3.22 -12.85
C GLU A 1099 8.42 3.62 -13.33
N TYR A 1100 7.65 2.67 -13.86
CA TYR A 1100 6.26 2.90 -14.28
C TYR A 1100 5.36 3.34 -13.12
N GLU A 1101 5.53 2.79 -11.92
CA GLU A 1101 4.77 3.18 -10.73
C GLU A 1101 5.10 4.60 -10.28
N VAL A 1102 6.39 4.97 -10.31
CA VAL A 1102 6.85 6.34 -10.00
C VAL A 1102 6.29 7.32 -11.03
N PHE A 1103 6.45 7.02 -12.32
CA PHE A 1103 6.01 7.89 -13.42
C PHE A 1103 4.49 8.08 -13.42
N VAL A 1104 3.72 7.01 -13.22
CA VAL A 1104 2.25 7.07 -13.09
C VAL A 1104 1.83 7.73 -11.77
N GLY A 1105 2.69 7.70 -10.75
CA GLY A 1105 2.42 8.31 -9.45
C GLY A 1105 1.54 7.45 -8.54
N THR A 1106 1.52 6.14 -8.75
CA THR A 1106 0.72 5.17 -7.96
C THR A 1106 1.54 3.91 -7.69
N ILE A 1107 1.75 3.61 -6.40
CA ILE A 1107 2.41 2.38 -5.93
C ILE A 1107 1.39 1.24 -6.00
N LEU A 1108 1.69 0.22 -6.80
CA LEU A 1108 0.86 -0.96 -6.99
C LEU A 1108 1.31 -2.03 -6.00
N GLY A 1109 0.58 -2.14 -4.89
CA GLY A 1109 0.78 -3.22 -3.94
C GLY A 1109 0.52 -4.61 -4.54
N HIS A 1110 0.91 -5.66 -3.81
CA HIS A 1110 0.62 -7.05 -4.19
C HIS A 1110 -0.88 -7.44 -4.19
N GLY A 1111 -1.77 -6.58 -3.66
CA GLY A 1111 -3.22 -6.80 -3.60
C GLY A 1111 -4.01 -6.05 -4.68
N GLN A 1112 -5.30 -6.36 -4.85
CA GLN A 1112 -6.14 -5.63 -5.81
C GLN A 1112 -6.65 -4.27 -5.30
N LYS A 1113 -6.65 -4.06 -3.97
CA LYS A 1113 -7.06 -2.80 -3.35
C LYS A 1113 -5.85 -2.16 -2.69
N LEU A 1114 -5.58 -0.92 -3.06
CA LEU A 1114 -4.57 -0.10 -2.38
C LEU A 1114 -4.99 0.11 -0.93
N ASN A 1115 -4.13 -0.31 0.01
CA ASN A 1115 -4.31 -0.02 1.42
C ASN A 1115 -4.06 1.48 1.69
N GLN A 1116 -4.47 1.99 2.86
CA GLN A 1116 -4.36 3.42 3.14
C GLN A 1116 -2.90 3.90 3.11
N ARG A 1117 -1.99 3.10 3.67
CA ARG A 1117 -0.54 3.35 3.67
C ARG A 1117 0.03 3.52 2.26
N GLN A 1118 -0.33 2.65 1.32
CA GLN A 1118 0.11 2.73 -0.07
C GLN A 1118 -0.40 3.99 -0.76
N LYS A 1119 -1.62 4.47 -0.43
CA LYS A 1119 -2.14 5.73 -0.98
C LYS A 1119 -1.37 6.94 -0.46
N ASP A 1120 -1.08 6.96 0.85
CA ASP A 1120 -0.35 8.04 1.48
C ASP A 1120 1.10 8.07 0.95
N ALA A 1121 1.75 6.90 0.85
CA ALA A 1121 3.05 6.75 0.20
C ALA A 1121 3.02 7.17 -1.28
N SER A 1122 1.97 6.81 -2.03
CA SER A 1122 1.80 7.23 -3.43
C SER A 1122 1.58 8.74 -3.59
N LYS A 1123 1.10 9.43 -2.55
CA LYS A 1123 0.95 10.88 -2.56
C LYS A 1123 2.32 11.54 -2.35
N GLN A 1124 3.04 11.13 -1.31
CA GLN A 1124 4.38 11.65 -0.99
C GLN A 1124 5.37 11.39 -2.13
N MET A 1125 5.37 10.18 -2.69
CA MET A 1125 6.19 9.82 -3.85
C MET A 1125 5.93 10.74 -5.05
N ARG A 1126 4.66 11.11 -5.30
CA ARG A 1126 4.30 11.99 -6.41
C ARG A 1126 4.85 13.40 -6.24
N GLU A 1127 4.76 13.92 -5.02
CA GLU A 1127 5.31 15.22 -4.65
C GLU A 1127 6.83 15.22 -4.82
N GLU A 1128 7.52 14.20 -4.32
CA GLU A 1128 8.98 14.08 -4.45
C GLU A 1128 9.44 13.87 -5.91
N TYR A 1129 8.72 13.06 -6.69
CA TYR A 1129 9.01 12.88 -8.11
C TYR A 1129 8.78 14.17 -8.91
N GLU A 1130 7.73 14.94 -8.57
CA GLU A 1130 7.49 16.27 -9.15
C GLU A 1130 8.63 17.24 -8.82
N GLU A 1131 9.15 17.24 -7.59
CA GLU A 1131 10.33 18.03 -7.22
C GLU A 1131 11.58 17.62 -8.02
N LEU A 1132 11.81 16.31 -8.19
CA LEU A 1132 12.92 15.80 -9.01
C LEU A 1132 12.82 16.27 -10.47
N VAL A 1133 11.64 16.16 -11.07
CA VAL A 1133 11.41 16.58 -12.46
C VAL A 1133 11.60 18.09 -12.63
N GLN A 1134 11.14 18.89 -11.66
CA GLN A 1134 11.35 20.34 -11.66
C GLN A 1134 12.84 20.69 -11.54
N PHE A 1135 13.56 20.00 -10.65
CA PHE A 1135 14.99 20.15 -10.46
C PHE A 1135 15.77 19.84 -11.75
N VAL A 1136 15.51 18.69 -12.38
CA VAL A 1136 16.16 18.29 -13.62
C VAL A 1136 15.79 19.23 -14.77
N THR A 1137 14.53 19.66 -14.86
CA THR A 1137 14.12 20.68 -15.85
C THR A 1137 14.87 21.99 -15.67
N ALA A 1138 15.09 22.44 -14.43
CA ALA A 1138 15.85 23.66 -14.15
C ALA A 1138 17.32 23.55 -14.57
N MET A 1139 17.95 22.37 -14.39
CA MET A 1139 19.31 22.09 -14.87
C MET A 1139 19.40 22.12 -16.40
N ILE A 1140 18.45 21.48 -17.10
CA ILE A 1140 18.39 21.49 -18.56
C ILE A 1140 18.22 22.93 -19.08
N GLN A 1141 17.39 23.74 -18.42
CA GLN A 1141 17.12 25.12 -18.82
C GLN A 1141 18.21 26.14 -18.39
N ASP A 1142 19.30 25.70 -17.76
CA ASP A 1142 20.37 26.58 -17.25
C ASP A 1142 19.85 27.77 -16.42
N ARG A 1143 18.83 27.55 -15.59
CA ARG A 1143 18.24 28.66 -14.82
C ARG A 1143 19.24 29.33 -13.89
N GLU A 1144 20.31 28.62 -13.51
CA GLU A 1144 21.36 29.12 -12.63
C GLU A 1144 22.22 30.21 -13.28
N SER A 1145 22.48 30.10 -14.59
CA SER A 1145 23.29 31.08 -15.35
C SER A 1145 22.42 32.10 -16.10
N GLY A 1146 21.13 32.21 -15.73
CA GLY A 1146 20.17 33.12 -16.37
C GLY A 1146 19.50 32.58 -17.63
N GLY A 1147 19.72 31.30 -17.97
CA GLY A 1147 19.04 30.63 -19.09
C GLY A 1147 19.52 31.02 -20.48
N GLY A 1148 20.77 31.47 -20.61
CA GLY A 1148 21.34 31.95 -21.87
C GLY A 1148 21.50 30.88 -22.95
N GLU A 1149 21.77 29.63 -22.55
CA GLU A 1149 21.94 28.47 -23.45
C GLU A 1149 20.91 27.36 -23.17
N SER A 1150 19.70 27.74 -22.74
CA SER A 1150 18.65 26.79 -22.35
C SER A 1150 18.23 25.87 -23.50
N LEU A 1151 18.22 26.41 -24.73
CA LEU A 1151 17.86 25.69 -25.93
C LEU A 1151 18.94 24.66 -26.29
N GLU A 1152 20.21 25.08 -26.37
CA GLU A 1152 21.36 24.26 -26.72
C GLU A 1152 21.53 23.08 -25.76
N ARG A 1153 21.40 23.32 -24.45
CA ARG A 1153 21.43 22.23 -23.45
C ARG A 1153 20.28 21.26 -23.61
N SER A 1154 19.07 21.77 -23.88
CA SER A 1154 17.90 20.92 -24.09
C SER A 1154 18.02 20.03 -25.34
N ILE A 1155 18.61 20.55 -26.43
CA ILE A 1155 18.91 19.79 -27.64
C ILE A 1155 19.96 18.69 -27.34
N ALA A 1156 21.02 19.01 -26.60
CA ALA A 1156 22.04 18.03 -26.22
C ALA A 1156 21.46 16.87 -25.36
N CYS A 1157 20.56 17.18 -24.43
CA CYS A 1157 19.85 16.16 -23.63
C CYS A 1157 18.98 15.25 -24.49
N LEU A 1158 18.24 15.83 -25.45
CA LEU A 1158 17.42 15.06 -26.39
C LEU A 1158 18.29 14.20 -27.33
N TYR A 1159 19.42 14.73 -27.80
CA TYR A 1159 20.35 13.99 -28.66
C TYR A 1159 20.86 12.70 -28.02
N ILE A 1160 21.28 12.77 -26.74
CA ILE A 1160 21.75 11.59 -26.00
C ILE A 1160 20.65 10.53 -25.89
N ALA A 1161 19.42 10.96 -25.63
CA ALA A 1161 18.27 10.06 -25.55
C ALA A 1161 18.03 9.32 -26.89
N VAL A 1162 18.12 10.04 -28.01
CA VAL A 1162 17.94 9.50 -29.36
C VAL A 1162 19.07 8.54 -29.76
N GLU A 1163 20.33 8.88 -29.45
CA GLU A 1163 21.48 8.03 -29.77
C GLU A 1163 21.46 6.70 -29.00
N ASP A 1164 20.91 6.70 -27.80
CA ASP A 1164 20.78 5.48 -27.00
C ASP A 1164 19.68 4.55 -27.54
N GLU A 1165 18.60 5.09 -28.08
CA GLU A 1165 17.53 4.32 -28.75
C GLU A 1165 18.04 3.69 -30.07
N LYS A 1166 18.81 4.43 -30.88
CA LYS A 1166 19.39 3.90 -32.14
C LYS A 1166 20.29 2.69 -31.92
N LYS A 1167 21.05 2.66 -30.82
CA LYS A 1167 21.92 1.53 -30.47
C LYS A 1167 21.11 0.27 -30.19
N GLU A 1168 20.00 0.38 -29.46
CA GLU A 1168 19.13 -0.77 -29.13
C GLU A 1168 18.53 -1.42 -30.38
N ASN A 1169 18.02 -0.60 -31.31
CA ASN A 1169 17.48 -1.10 -32.58
C ASN A 1169 18.54 -1.81 -33.44
N THR A 1170 19.81 -1.40 -33.34
CA THR A 1170 20.93 -2.02 -34.07
C THR A 1170 21.36 -3.36 -33.45
N TYR A 1171 21.26 -3.53 -32.12
CA TYR A 1171 21.50 -4.81 -31.45
C TYR A 1171 20.37 -5.82 -31.69
N SER A 1172 19.13 -5.35 -31.85
CA SER A 1172 17.96 -6.22 -32.10
C SER A 1172 17.78 -6.62 -33.58
N SER A 1173 18.45 -5.94 -34.51
CA SER A 1173 18.37 -6.21 -35.96
C SER A 1173 19.76 -6.51 -36.56
N ARG A 1174 20.30 -7.70 -36.31
CA ARG A 1174 21.42 -8.23 -37.10
C ARG A 1174 20.95 -8.69 -38.49
N SER A 1175 20.56 -7.74 -39.35
CA SER A 1175 20.80 -7.78 -40.79
C SER A 1175 20.34 -6.48 -41.44
N THR A 1176 21.29 -5.61 -41.81
CA THR A 1176 21.38 -4.80 -43.03
C THR A 1176 22.16 -3.51 -42.79
N THR A 1177 22.78 -3.04 -43.87
CA THR A 1177 23.80 -2.00 -44.03
C THR A 1177 23.43 -0.66 -43.36
N PRO A 1178 24.37 0.02 -42.65
CA PRO A 1178 24.07 1.26 -41.94
C PRO A 1178 23.88 2.45 -42.91
N PRO A 1179 22.93 3.38 -42.65
CA PRO A 1179 22.88 4.64 -43.38
C PRO A 1179 24.04 5.57 -42.97
N LYS A 1180 24.38 6.53 -43.84
CA LYS A 1180 25.52 7.45 -43.72
C LYS A 1180 25.53 8.17 -42.36
N ARG A 1181 26.60 7.96 -41.59
CA ARG A 1181 26.87 8.58 -40.28
C ARG A 1181 27.31 10.03 -40.43
N ASP A 1182 26.89 10.87 -39.48
CA ASP A 1182 27.60 12.10 -39.14
C ASP A 1182 28.78 11.73 -38.22
N VAL A 1183 29.98 11.62 -38.80
CA VAL A 1183 31.10 10.82 -38.23
C VAL A 1183 31.84 11.53 -37.09
N SER A 1184 31.71 12.85 -36.96
CA SER A 1184 32.47 13.68 -36.00
C SER A 1184 31.85 13.69 -34.59
N VAL A 1185 30.56 13.98 -34.48
CA VAL A 1185 29.85 14.08 -33.18
C VAL A 1185 29.67 12.71 -32.53
N GLY A 1186 29.36 11.67 -33.31
CA GLY A 1186 29.21 10.31 -32.80
C GLY A 1186 30.50 9.76 -32.16
N ARG A 1187 31.68 10.04 -32.74
CA ARG A 1187 32.97 9.61 -32.16
C ARG A 1187 33.27 10.32 -30.83
N TYR A 1188 32.95 11.61 -30.74
CA TYR A 1188 33.12 12.41 -29.52
C TYR A 1188 32.19 11.92 -28.40
N TYR A 1189 30.91 11.68 -28.70
CA TYR A 1189 29.96 11.05 -27.78
C TYR A 1189 30.43 9.66 -27.33
N HIS A 1190 30.97 8.84 -28.23
CA HIS A 1190 31.47 7.50 -27.89
C HIS A 1190 32.68 7.54 -26.95
N ALA A 1191 33.60 8.50 -27.10
CA ALA A 1191 34.75 8.65 -26.21
C ALA A 1191 34.33 9.10 -24.81
N LEU A 1192 33.44 10.09 -24.70
CA LEU A 1192 32.87 10.54 -23.43
C LEU A 1192 32.02 9.44 -22.78
N LYS A 1193 31.18 8.76 -23.57
CA LYS A 1193 30.37 7.65 -23.08
C LYS A 1193 31.23 6.49 -22.60
N GLN A 1194 32.37 6.16 -23.21
CA GLN A 1194 33.27 5.11 -22.70
C GLN A 1194 33.88 5.49 -21.35
N GLN A 1195 34.25 6.76 -21.14
CA GLN A 1195 34.62 7.26 -19.81
C GLN A 1195 33.49 7.14 -18.79
N HIS A 1196 32.23 7.26 -19.21
CA HIS A 1196 31.04 7.03 -18.36
C HIS A 1196 30.55 5.56 -18.32
N GLN A 1197 30.87 4.70 -19.30
CA GLN A 1197 30.36 3.32 -19.44
C GLN A 1197 31.19 2.30 -18.66
N ASP A 1198 32.44 2.62 -18.33
CA ASP A 1198 33.19 1.91 -17.28
C ASP A 1198 32.51 2.06 -15.89
N GLN A 1199 31.38 2.78 -15.81
CA GLN A 1199 30.57 3.01 -14.62
C GLN A 1199 29.12 2.49 -14.72
N SER A 1200 28.66 1.88 -15.84
CA SER A 1200 27.28 1.37 -15.95
C SER A 1200 27.15 0.10 -16.82
N GLY A 1201 26.95 -1.06 -16.19
CA GLY A 1201 26.68 -2.34 -16.87
C GLY A 1201 25.22 -2.48 -17.32
N HIS A 1202 24.98 -2.96 -18.55
CA HIS A 1202 23.65 -3.13 -19.16
C HIS A 1202 23.03 -4.55 -18.91
N GLY A 1203 21.73 -4.63 -18.62
CA GLY A 1203 20.91 -5.88 -18.63
C GLY A 1203 19.65 -5.83 -17.72
N TYR A 1204 18.54 -6.48 -18.10
CA TYR A 1204 17.20 -6.44 -17.50
C TYR A 1204 17.08 -7.09 -16.10
N GLY A 1205 16.49 -6.40 -15.10
CA GLY A 1205 16.26 -6.90 -13.72
C GLY A 1205 17.55 -7.40 -13.04
N PRO A 1206 17.53 -7.96 -11.81
CA PRO A 1206 18.58 -8.89 -11.43
C PRO A 1206 18.41 -10.11 -12.33
N ASP A 1207 18.97 -10.04 -13.54
CA ASP A 1207 19.55 -11.21 -14.15
C ASP A 1207 20.65 -11.73 -13.22
N ARG A 1208 21.07 -12.98 -13.41
CA ARG A 1208 21.96 -13.80 -12.54
C ARG A 1208 23.24 -13.14 -11.98
N HIS A 1209 23.53 -11.87 -12.31
CA HIS A 1209 24.75 -11.12 -12.01
C HIS A 1209 24.52 -9.71 -11.39
N GLY A 1210 23.32 -9.38 -10.87
CA GLY A 1210 23.13 -8.21 -9.99
C GLY A 1210 23.31 -6.81 -10.62
N LYS A 1211 22.99 -6.62 -11.91
CA LYS A 1211 23.10 -5.31 -12.61
C LYS A 1211 21.76 -4.55 -12.61
N LYS A 1212 21.81 -3.21 -12.55
CA LYS A 1212 20.61 -2.35 -12.54
C LYS A 1212 19.98 -2.24 -13.94
N PRO A 1213 18.64 -2.30 -14.08
CA PRO A 1213 17.98 -2.10 -15.37
C PRO A 1213 18.08 -0.65 -15.86
N LYS A 1214 17.96 -0.45 -17.18
CA LYS A 1214 17.95 0.89 -17.80
C LYS A 1214 16.63 1.60 -17.52
N LEU A 1215 16.69 2.88 -17.16
CA LEU A 1215 15.53 3.75 -16.96
C LEU A 1215 15.10 4.38 -18.30
N LEU A 1216 13.79 4.50 -18.52
CA LEU A 1216 13.15 4.83 -19.80
C LEU A 1216 12.46 6.20 -19.80
N SER A 1217 12.34 6.86 -18.64
CA SER A 1217 11.60 8.13 -18.50
C SER A 1217 12.40 9.38 -18.84
N PHE A 1218 13.74 9.36 -18.71
CA PHE A 1218 14.59 10.53 -19.02
C PHE A 1218 14.43 11.05 -20.47
N PRO A 1219 14.41 10.20 -21.51
CA PRO A 1219 14.16 10.63 -22.89
C PRO A 1219 12.95 11.55 -23.04
N TRP A 1220 11.87 11.25 -22.32
CA TRP A 1220 10.62 12.00 -22.40
C TRP A 1220 10.68 13.32 -21.64
N ILE A 1221 11.41 13.38 -20.53
CA ILE A 1221 11.69 14.65 -19.84
C ILE A 1221 12.51 15.56 -20.75
N ALA A 1222 13.60 15.04 -21.32
CA ALA A 1222 14.45 15.80 -22.25
C ALA A 1222 13.67 16.31 -23.47
N ALA A 1223 12.84 15.45 -24.08
CA ALA A 1223 11.98 15.81 -25.20
C ALA A 1223 10.99 16.92 -24.83
N ILE A 1224 10.30 16.81 -23.68
CA ILE A 1224 9.32 17.81 -23.23
C ILE A 1224 9.98 19.16 -22.99
N VAL A 1225 11.14 19.20 -22.33
CA VAL A 1225 11.85 20.45 -22.06
C VAL A 1225 12.34 21.07 -23.35
N CYS A 1226 12.95 20.29 -24.24
CA CYS A 1226 13.44 20.76 -25.54
C CYS A 1226 12.31 21.34 -26.40
N LEU A 1227 11.18 20.65 -26.51
CA LEU A 1227 10.02 21.13 -27.27
C LEU A 1227 9.44 22.44 -26.70
N LYS A 1228 9.46 22.62 -25.37
CA LYS A 1228 9.02 23.88 -24.74
C LYS A 1228 9.98 25.03 -25.04
N GLU A 1229 11.28 24.79 -25.06
CA GLU A 1229 12.26 25.83 -25.43
C GLU A 1229 12.16 26.18 -26.92
N VAL A 1230 11.88 25.21 -27.81
CA VAL A 1230 11.59 25.47 -29.23
C VAL A 1230 10.31 26.29 -29.41
N ASP A 1231 9.22 25.95 -28.73
CA ASP A 1231 7.96 26.74 -28.75
C ASP A 1231 8.19 28.16 -28.21
N LYS A 1232 9.03 28.32 -27.18
CA LYS A 1232 9.44 29.63 -26.66
C LYS A 1232 10.25 30.43 -27.68
N LEU A 1233 11.19 29.80 -28.38
CA LEU A 1233 11.95 30.42 -29.47
C LEU A 1233 11.02 30.94 -30.56
N GLN A 1234 10.10 30.10 -31.05
CA GLN A 1234 9.13 30.45 -32.09
C GLN A 1234 8.24 31.65 -31.70
N ARG A 1235 7.82 31.74 -30.44
CA ARG A 1235 7.03 32.89 -29.94
C ARG A 1235 7.84 34.16 -29.77
N SER A 1236 9.16 34.05 -29.63
CA SER A 1236 10.06 35.19 -29.39
C SER A 1236 10.64 35.78 -30.67
N MET A 1237 10.58 35.06 -31.79
CA MET A 1237 10.99 35.60 -33.08
C MET A 1237 9.98 36.65 -33.56
N PRO A 1238 10.41 37.91 -33.82
CA PRO A 1238 9.54 38.88 -34.47
C PRO A 1238 9.27 38.40 -35.90
N PHE A 1239 7.99 38.25 -36.25
CA PHE A 1239 7.56 38.05 -37.63
C PHE A 1239 7.97 39.22 -38.52
#